data_AF-A0AAU4DXM9-F1
#
_entry.id   AF-A0AAU4DXM9-F1
#
_cell.length_a   1.000
_cell.length_b   1.000
_cell.length_c   1.000
_cell.angle_alpha   90.00
_cell.angle_beta   90.00
_cell.angle_gamma   90.00
#
_symmetry.space_group_name_H-M   'P 1'
#
loop_
_entity.id
_entity.type
_entity.pdbx_description
1 polymer ?
#
loop_
_entity_poly.entity_id
_entity_poly.type
_entity_poly.pdbx_seq_one_letter_code
_entity_poly.pdbx_strand_id
1 'polypeptide(L)'
;MAAAFAAAALTLSATAATPASATPPTAGYTITVGSPVQYAHPTDTPASPYIDKDGTFYFQQSAALYGATQPRYWDFFTGTDFDTATRSGAISNAVNPANANDRNNDTTWRCNNSPTGLSATYSVGNASYSQKNYCDLSGVWVDPDTGDWYGLVHNEFTPSPFADGIHFDAIDYAVSTDQGRTWTIRDHVLTSPYSTQRGDTAQFPNQTYSYGDGDQRLFVDTASGYFYVFYGSRIVEKGGNWTDSLAHVARAPISAKMAPGSWQKWYNGAWSQPGVGGLESNQMPVDSASQTGYTPVAGDYNPANTGTAAQQIAAGKLPPKSPLFVMNVAYNAYLRLYIGEPEAVSGVAPQRFYVTDDLSSQKWHLIGDTGGYTTNSWYRWFLDGANRTNSTIVGRSFRSYCAFECSNGASGEYVDITLGASTRAAAPVDETKAYRIGSGGGRVLAQVSGGSATTSLATATGSALESWIFAGNGDGSYRIVNSSTGRLLGVNSAVTSGRAWGAQPTVTAAAAGGPTVGQQWFVIPGTSAANTPDGTYRLVNRYSGLVIGLSADSGRLAETTPTRSWSNTTGNQVGGSRSAAEQTLTLTQTGPAPETVSVTSPGSQSGKVDTAVSLQLTANDSAGKALTFSATGLPAGLSISSSGLISGTPNTAGSSTVTVTASSGTATGSTSFTWAVNPVLSGSHTLVASGKALDDPNHSTSPGTQLITWSPNGGTNQSWVFTQQPDGSYQIVNGLSNLCMDVSGGSGSPGAQIIQWSCTGGGNQRWVVTALAGGGYRVAAQGSGLLLTTASASDGALVTQQADTGSALQRWTIS
;
A
#
# COMPACT_ATOMS: atom_id res chain seq x y z
N MET A 1 9.14 -11.82 65.83
CA MET A 1 8.77 -10.44 66.21
C MET A 1 9.21 -9.53 65.09
N ALA A 2 8.25 -8.86 64.45
CA ALA A 2 8.48 -7.95 63.34
C ALA A 2 9.11 -6.64 63.81
N ALA A 3 10.06 -6.10 63.06
CA ALA A 3 10.55 -4.73 63.21
C ALA A 3 10.36 -4.02 61.87
N ALA A 4 9.46 -3.05 61.86
CA ALA A 4 9.14 -2.20 60.74
C ALA A 4 10.23 -1.13 60.55
N PHE A 5 10.64 -0.91 59.30
CA PHE A 5 11.33 0.32 58.89
C PHE A 5 10.44 1.07 57.92
N ALA A 6 10.00 2.26 58.34
CA ALA A 6 9.27 3.21 57.52
C ALA A 6 10.26 3.94 56.59
N ALA A 7 10.00 3.89 55.29
CA ALA A 7 10.70 4.70 54.29
C ALA A 7 9.91 5.99 54.06
N ALA A 8 10.57 7.14 54.28
CA ALA A 8 10.04 8.46 54.01
C ALA A 8 9.93 8.69 52.50
N ALA A 9 8.74 9.04 52.03
CA ALA A 9 8.51 9.47 50.65
C ALA A 9 8.97 10.93 50.48
N LEU A 10 10.00 11.15 49.66
CA LEU A 10 10.28 12.47 49.09
C LEU A 10 9.33 12.69 47.91
N THR A 11 8.39 13.61 48.08
CA THR A 11 7.57 14.14 46.98
C THR A 11 8.40 15.12 46.15
N LEU A 12 8.93 14.66 45.02
CA LEU A 12 9.35 15.55 43.94
C LEU A 12 8.11 15.98 43.16
N SER A 13 7.69 17.22 43.38
CA SER A 13 6.77 17.94 42.51
C SER A 13 7.43 18.16 41.16
N ALA A 14 7.21 17.23 40.23
CA ALA A 14 7.54 17.41 38.82
C ALA A 14 6.58 18.46 38.24
N THR A 15 7.07 19.68 38.05
CA THR A 15 6.48 20.59 37.07
C THR A 15 6.66 19.95 35.70
N ALA A 16 5.59 19.33 35.18
CA ALA A 16 5.56 18.75 33.86
C ALA A 16 5.85 19.87 32.84
N ALA A 17 7.05 19.87 32.28
CA ALA A 17 7.32 20.60 31.06
C ALA A 17 6.49 19.94 29.96
N THR A 18 5.41 20.59 29.53
CA THR A 18 4.69 20.21 28.31
C THR A 18 5.64 20.37 27.12
N PRO A 19 6.03 19.30 26.40
CA PRO A 19 6.71 19.48 25.15
C PRO A 19 5.73 20.11 24.16
N ALA A 20 6.09 21.28 23.64
CA ALA A 20 5.40 21.85 22.49
C ALA A 20 5.69 20.94 21.29
N SER A 21 4.75 20.05 20.95
CA SER A 21 4.75 19.37 19.66
C SER A 21 4.54 20.43 18.58
N ALA A 22 5.35 20.40 17.53
CA ALA A 22 5.22 21.34 16.44
C ALA A 22 3.97 21.00 15.64
N THR A 23 2.89 21.77 15.80
CA THR A 23 1.68 21.58 15.00
C THR A 23 2.04 21.60 13.50
N PRO A 24 1.81 20.52 12.74
CA PRO A 24 2.06 20.55 11.31
C PRO A 24 1.22 21.69 10.68
N PRO A 25 1.74 22.41 9.66
CA PRO A 25 0.95 23.44 9.01
C PRO A 25 -0.35 22.82 8.49
N THR A 26 -1.45 23.57 8.54
CA THR A 26 -2.77 23.10 8.07
C THR A 26 -3.10 23.60 6.66
N ALA A 27 -2.20 24.36 6.04
CA ALA A 27 -2.35 24.92 4.70
C ALA A 27 -1.14 24.60 3.82
N GLY A 28 -1.35 24.61 2.51
CA GLY A 28 -0.28 24.43 1.52
C GLY A 28 -0.03 22.99 1.07
N TYR A 29 -0.92 22.05 1.42
CA TYR A 29 -0.91 20.70 0.85
C TYR A 29 -1.78 20.63 -0.39
N THR A 30 -1.45 19.72 -1.29
CA THR A 30 -2.26 19.39 -2.46
C THR A 30 -2.48 17.89 -2.50
N ILE A 31 -3.70 17.47 -2.80
CA ILE A 31 -4.05 16.07 -2.99
C ILE A 31 -4.44 15.90 -4.44
N THR A 32 -3.74 15.02 -5.14
CA THR A 32 -4.08 14.62 -6.51
C THR A 32 -4.51 13.16 -6.50
N VAL A 33 -5.60 12.87 -7.19
CA VAL A 33 -6.22 11.55 -7.24
C VAL A 33 -6.11 11.02 -8.66
N GLY A 34 -5.54 9.83 -8.79
CA GLY A 34 -5.48 9.10 -10.05
C GLY A 34 -6.83 8.49 -10.42
N SER A 35 -6.89 7.86 -11.60
CA SER A 35 -8.08 7.12 -11.99
C SER A 35 -8.30 5.91 -11.09
N PRO A 36 -9.55 5.62 -10.70
CA PRO A 36 -9.89 4.39 -10.01
C PRO A 36 -9.46 3.14 -10.78
N VAL A 37 -8.93 2.16 -10.06
CA VAL A 37 -8.54 0.84 -10.58
C VAL A 37 -9.24 -0.24 -9.77
N GLN A 38 -9.82 -1.22 -10.45
CA GLN A 38 -10.52 -2.32 -9.80
C GLN A 38 -9.56 -3.18 -8.98
N TYR A 39 -9.99 -3.52 -7.76
CA TYR A 39 -9.35 -4.53 -6.91
C TYR A 39 -10.21 -5.79 -6.86
N ALA A 40 -9.61 -6.95 -7.11
CA ALA A 40 -10.33 -8.19 -7.35
C ALA A 40 -10.72 -8.98 -6.08
N HIS A 41 -10.23 -8.57 -4.90
CA HIS A 41 -10.41 -9.32 -3.65
C HIS A 41 -10.99 -8.46 -2.52
N PRO A 42 -12.06 -7.67 -2.74
CA PRO A 42 -12.72 -6.99 -1.62
C PRO A 42 -13.31 -8.02 -0.65
N THR A 43 -13.15 -7.77 0.65
CA THR A 43 -13.72 -8.59 1.72
C THR A 43 -14.07 -7.71 2.92
N ASP A 44 -14.74 -8.32 3.90
CA ASP A 44 -15.20 -7.74 5.17
C ASP A 44 -14.09 -7.39 6.18
N THR A 45 -12.91 -7.03 5.69
CA THR A 45 -11.75 -6.54 6.45
C THR A 45 -10.78 -5.84 5.51
N PRO A 46 -9.97 -4.90 6.01
CA PRO A 46 -8.85 -4.35 5.24
C PRO A 46 -7.83 -5.44 4.92
N ALA A 47 -7.18 -5.35 3.76
CA ALA A 47 -6.05 -6.24 3.47
C ALA A 47 -4.83 -5.82 4.32
N SER A 48 -4.21 -6.79 5.00
CA SER A 48 -2.99 -6.56 5.78
C SER A 48 -1.78 -7.22 5.11
N PRO A 49 -0.90 -6.46 4.42
CA PRO A 49 0.33 -6.98 3.83
C PRO A 49 1.43 -7.17 4.88
N TYR A 50 2.20 -8.25 4.75
CA TYR A 50 3.39 -8.52 5.57
C TYR A 50 4.38 -9.42 4.81
N ILE A 51 5.62 -9.46 5.30
CA ILE A 51 6.68 -10.32 4.77
C ILE A 51 7.12 -11.29 5.85
N ASP A 52 7.13 -12.57 5.53
CA ASP A 52 7.60 -13.63 6.43
C ASP A 52 9.14 -13.70 6.45
N LYS A 53 9.69 -14.46 7.40
CA LYS A 53 11.14 -14.57 7.65
C LYS A 53 11.97 -15.01 6.45
N ASP A 54 11.40 -15.81 5.55
CA ASP A 54 12.03 -16.28 4.32
C ASP A 54 11.92 -15.29 3.15
N GLY A 55 11.30 -14.13 3.39
CA GLY A 55 11.04 -13.09 2.41
C GLY A 55 9.72 -13.28 1.67
N THR A 56 8.97 -14.35 1.90
CA THR A 56 7.71 -14.56 1.19
C THR A 56 6.73 -13.44 1.55
N PHE A 57 6.14 -12.85 0.51
CA PHE A 57 5.14 -11.80 0.69
C PHE A 57 3.78 -12.45 0.89
N TYR A 58 3.04 -11.95 1.86
CA TYR A 58 1.66 -12.31 2.10
C TYR A 58 0.81 -11.05 2.25
N PHE A 59 -0.48 -11.17 1.93
CA PHE A 59 -1.47 -10.34 2.59
C PHE A 59 -2.59 -11.21 3.14
N GLN A 60 -3.19 -10.74 4.22
CA GLN A 60 -4.26 -11.40 4.94
C GLN A 60 -5.56 -10.60 4.84
N GLN A 61 -6.66 -11.32 4.71
CA GLN A 61 -8.03 -10.82 4.59
C GLN A 61 -9.00 -11.83 5.23
N SER A 62 -10.17 -11.41 5.68
CA SER A 62 -11.17 -12.26 6.34
C SER A 62 -12.60 -11.80 6.06
N ALA A 63 -13.54 -12.72 6.26
CA ALA A 63 -14.96 -12.42 6.35
C ALA A 63 -15.62 -13.32 7.38
N ALA A 64 -16.54 -12.78 8.20
CA ALA A 64 -17.32 -13.56 9.15
C ALA A 64 -18.83 -13.27 9.05
N LEU A 65 -19.46 -13.70 7.96
CA LEU A 65 -20.86 -13.39 7.68
C LEU A 65 -21.87 -14.23 8.50
N TYR A 66 -23.02 -13.62 8.81
CA TYR A 66 -23.93 -14.07 9.87
C TYR A 66 -24.77 -15.31 9.59
N GLY A 67 -25.23 -15.46 8.35
CA GLY A 67 -26.16 -16.50 7.94
C GLY A 67 -25.55 -17.91 8.02
N ALA A 68 -26.42 -18.93 8.19
CA ALA A 68 -25.98 -20.32 8.38
C ALA A 68 -25.06 -20.82 7.26
N THR A 69 -25.35 -20.44 6.02
CA THR A 69 -24.61 -20.85 4.81
C THR A 69 -23.66 -19.76 4.30
N GLN A 70 -23.55 -18.63 5.00
CA GLN A 70 -22.66 -17.55 4.59
C GLN A 70 -21.21 -17.85 4.98
N PRO A 71 -20.22 -17.36 4.21
CA PRO A 71 -18.82 -17.65 4.43
C PRO A 71 -18.28 -17.06 5.74
N ARG A 72 -17.39 -17.83 6.38
CA ARG A 72 -16.62 -17.45 7.57
C ARG A 72 -15.19 -17.97 7.39
N TYR A 73 -14.23 -17.11 7.06
CA TYR A 73 -12.88 -17.55 6.71
C TYR A 73 -11.80 -16.52 7.03
N TRP A 74 -10.58 -17.03 7.22
CA TRP A 74 -9.33 -16.27 7.19
C TRP A 74 -8.52 -16.68 5.96
N ASP A 75 -8.42 -15.76 5.01
CA ASP A 75 -7.74 -15.98 3.74
C ASP A 75 -6.37 -15.31 3.70
N PHE A 76 -5.46 -16.00 3.04
CA PHE A 76 -4.08 -15.59 2.83
C PHE A 76 -3.76 -15.63 1.35
N PHE A 77 -3.05 -14.61 0.87
CA PHE A 77 -2.63 -14.47 -0.51
C PHE A 77 -1.12 -14.34 -0.57
N THR A 78 -0.48 -14.85 -1.62
CA THR A 78 0.97 -14.76 -1.80
C THR A 78 1.33 -14.56 -3.26
N GLY A 79 2.46 -13.90 -3.50
CA GLY A 79 2.95 -13.53 -4.82
C GLY A 79 4.30 -12.81 -4.72
N THR A 80 4.69 -12.14 -5.80
CA THR A 80 5.86 -11.25 -5.75
C THR A 80 5.55 -9.91 -5.08
N ASP A 81 4.30 -9.46 -5.18
CA ASP A 81 3.73 -8.25 -4.60
C ASP A 81 2.20 -8.36 -4.56
N PHE A 82 1.52 -7.28 -4.16
CA PHE A 82 0.06 -7.22 -4.04
C PHE A 82 -0.68 -7.41 -5.38
N ASP A 83 -0.09 -6.99 -6.51
CA ASP A 83 -0.72 -7.08 -7.84
C ASP A 83 -0.66 -8.51 -8.42
N THR A 84 0.40 -9.23 -8.07
CA THR A 84 0.66 -10.60 -8.54
C THR A 84 0.17 -11.67 -7.58
N ALA A 85 -0.30 -11.27 -6.40
CA ALA A 85 -0.70 -12.18 -5.35
C ALA A 85 -1.96 -12.96 -5.71
N THR A 86 -1.95 -14.25 -5.38
CA THR A 86 -3.08 -15.16 -5.56
C THR A 86 -3.38 -15.88 -4.25
N ARG A 87 -4.63 -16.31 -4.07
CA ARG A 87 -5.08 -16.99 -2.86
C ARG A 87 -4.25 -18.25 -2.61
N SER A 88 -3.63 -18.35 -1.44
CA SER A 88 -2.84 -19.51 -1.02
C SER A 88 -3.75 -20.62 -0.51
N GLY A 89 -4.13 -21.56 -1.38
CA GLY A 89 -4.95 -22.71 -0.97
C GLY A 89 -4.31 -23.54 0.16
N ALA A 90 -2.98 -23.57 0.26
CA ALA A 90 -2.25 -24.31 1.29
C ALA A 90 -2.43 -23.74 2.71
N ILE A 91 -2.66 -22.43 2.83
CA ILE A 91 -2.85 -21.75 4.13
C ILE A 91 -4.34 -21.49 4.35
N SER A 92 -5.02 -20.92 3.35
CA SER A 92 -6.42 -20.54 3.47
C SER A 92 -7.38 -21.72 3.62
N ASN A 93 -7.00 -22.93 3.15
CA ASN A 93 -7.78 -24.16 3.38
C ASN A 93 -7.16 -25.06 4.44
N ALA A 94 -6.20 -24.56 5.22
CA ALA A 94 -5.55 -25.35 6.25
C ALA A 94 -6.55 -25.77 7.34
N VAL A 95 -6.39 -27.01 7.77
CA VAL A 95 -7.17 -27.66 8.82
C VAL A 95 -6.20 -28.05 9.92
N ASN A 96 -6.56 -27.76 11.16
CA ASN A 96 -5.77 -28.16 12.30
C ASN A 96 -5.71 -29.70 12.39
N PRO A 97 -4.52 -30.32 12.31
CA PRO A 97 -4.40 -31.78 12.36
C PRO A 97 -4.91 -32.39 13.68
N ALA A 98 -4.89 -31.62 14.76
CA ALA A 98 -5.39 -32.05 16.07
C ALA A 98 -6.91 -31.84 16.22
N ASN A 99 -7.54 -31.04 15.35
CA ASN A 99 -8.97 -30.77 15.39
C ASN A 99 -9.52 -30.44 14.01
N ALA A 100 -10.21 -31.40 13.40
CA ALA A 100 -10.76 -31.26 12.07
C ALA A 100 -11.82 -30.16 11.93
N ASN A 101 -12.38 -29.61 13.02
CA ASN A 101 -13.35 -28.49 12.95
C ASN A 101 -12.68 -27.11 13.00
N ASP A 102 -11.41 -27.04 13.39
CA ASP A 102 -10.64 -25.80 13.42
C ASP A 102 -9.94 -25.59 12.08
N ARG A 103 -10.45 -24.64 11.28
CA ARG A 103 -10.02 -24.42 9.90
C ARG A 103 -9.92 -22.94 9.58
N ASN A 104 -9.06 -22.60 8.63
CA ASN A 104 -9.03 -21.24 8.11
C ASN A 104 -10.19 -20.93 7.15
N ASN A 105 -10.72 -21.93 6.42
CA ASN A 105 -11.86 -21.75 5.52
C ASN A 105 -13.24 -21.93 6.18
N ASP A 106 -13.26 -22.22 7.49
CA ASP A 106 -14.44 -22.18 8.35
C ASP A 106 -14.00 -21.88 9.79
N THR A 107 -14.09 -20.61 10.17
CA THR A 107 -13.59 -20.14 11.47
C THR A 107 -14.56 -20.43 12.62
N THR A 108 -15.76 -20.96 12.34
CA THR A 108 -16.86 -21.12 13.30
C THR A 108 -16.43 -21.79 14.60
N TRP A 109 -15.72 -22.93 14.51
CA TRP A 109 -15.27 -23.64 15.72
C TRP A 109 -14.29 -22.80 16.53
N ARG A 110 -13.32 -22.18 15.86
CA ARG A 110 -12.28 -21.36 16.50
C ARG A 110 -12.91 -20.15 17.20
N CYS A 111 -13.81 -19.44 16.53
CA CYS A 111 -14.51 -18.30 17.12
C CYS A 111 -15.35 -18.73 18.32
N ASN A 112 -16.14 -19.81 18.22
CA ASN A 112 -17.02 -20.25 19.31
C ASN A 112 -16.29 -20.80 20.55
N ASN A 113 -15.00 -21.16 20.41
CA ASN A 113 -14.14 -21.69 21.47
C ASN A 113 -12.99 -20.73 21.83
N SER A 114 -12.99 -19.51 21.28
CA SER A 114 -12.08 -18.45 21.71
C SER A 114 -12.45 -17.93 23.11
N PRO A 115 -11.58 -17.17 23.80
CA PRO A 115 -11.91 -16.50 25.05
C PRO A 115 -13.25 -15.74 24.97
N THR A 116 -13.44 -14.92 23.93
CA THR A 116 -14.70 -14.24 23.63
C THR A 116 -15.86 -15.22 23.40
N GLY A 117 -15.63 -16.25 22.57
CA GLY A 117 -16.64 -17.22 22.18
C GLY A 117 -17.18 -18.07 23.33
N LEU A 118 -16.36 -18.38 24.34
CA LEU A 118 -16.76 -19.20 25.48
C LEU A 118 -17.84 -18.51 26.32
N SER A 119 -17.76 -17.19 26.49
CA SER A 119 -18.78 -16.37 27.17
C SER A 119 -19.93 -15.92 26.25
N ALA A 120 -19.77 -16.03 24.93
CA ALA A 120 -20.77 -15.58 23.98
C ALA A 120 -22.07 -16.41 24.03
N THR A 121 -23.18 -15.81 23.63
CA THR A 121 -24.50 -16.47 23.62
C THR A 121 -25.21 -16.34 22.27
N TYR A 122 -26.01 -17.33 21.88
CA TYR A 122 -26.76 -17.28 20.62
C TYR A 122 -27.80 -16.15 20.59
N SER A 123 -28.14 -15.72 19.37
CA SER A 123 -29.16 -14.70 19.12
C SER A 123 -30.50 -15.08 19.76
N VAL A 124 -31.20 -14.07 20.28
CA VAL A 124 -32.59 -14.19 20.74
C VAL A 124 -33.51 -13.43 19.77
N GLY A 125 -34.58 -14.08 19.32
CA GLY A 125 -35.61 -13.47 18.45
C GLY A 125 -35.26 -13.42 16.95
N ASN A 126 -34.13 -12.83 16.55
CA ASN A 126 -33.74 -12.70 15.13
C ASN A 126 -32.98 -13.94 14.61
N ALA A 127 -33.42 -14.45 13.45
CA ALA A 127 -32.94 -15.67 12.78
C ALA A 127 -31.70 -15.47 11.87
N SER A 128 -31.18 -14.26 11.67
CA SER A 128 -30.08 -14.01 10.73
C SER A 128 -28.70 -14.47 11.24
N TYR A 129 -28.46 -14.41 12.55
CA TYR A 129 -27.21 -14.87 13.18
C TYR A 129 -27.29 -16.35 13.51
N SER A 130 -26.54 -17.15 12.78
CA SER A 130 -26.45 -18.60 12.97
C SER A 130 -25.47 -19.06 14.06
N GLN A 131 -24.58 -18.19 14.53
CA GLN A 131 -23.55 -18.49 15.52
C GLN A 131 -23.56 -17.48 16.67
N LYS A 132 -22.93 -17.85 17.78
CA LYS A 132 -22.79 -16.98 18.96
C LYS A 132 -21.60 -16.03 18.88
N ASN A 133 -20.59 -16.37 18.07
CA ASN A 133 -19.39 -15.56 17.86
C ASN A 133 -18.93 -15.68 16.39
N TYR A 134 -18.47 -14.56 15.85
CA TYR A 134 -17.92 -14.38 14.51
C TYR A 134 -16.59 -13.67 14.69
N CYS A 135 -15.53 -14.13 14.02
CA CYS A 135 -14.21 -13.62 14.27
C CYS A 135 -13.39 -13.45 12.99
N ASP A 136 -12.92 -12.22 12.77
CA ASP A 136 -12.16 -11.80 11.60
C ASP A 136 -10.73 -11.45 12.01
N LEU A 137 -9.76 -12.13 11.40
CA LEU A 137 -8.37 -11.75 11.54
C LEU A 137 -8.16 -10.44 10.77
N SER A 138 -7.58 -9.45 11.42
CA SER A 138 -7.32 -8.13 10.84
C SER A 138 -5.99 -7.61 11.36
N GLY A 139 -4.97 -7.66 10.49
CA GLY A 139 -3.60 -7.27 10.84
C GLY A 139 -2.74 -8.46 11.24
N VAL A 140 -1.62 -8.67 10.55
CA VAL A 140 -0.64 -9.70 10.88
C VAL A 140 0.76 -9.10 11.04
N TRP A 141 1.47 -9.53 12.08
CA TRP A 141 2.85 -9.21 12.35
C TRP A 141 3.64 -10.48 12.64
N VAL A 142 4.83 -10.61 12.07
CA VAL A 142 5.69 -11.78 12.26
C VAL A 142 6.72 -11.45 13.33
N ASP A 143 6.70 -12.20 14.44
CA ASP A 143 7.63 -12.00 15.55
C ASP A 143 9.07 -12.27 15.09
N PRO A 144 9.95 -11.27 15.12
CA PRO A 144 11.30 -11.45 14.63
C PRO A 144 12.11 -12.40 15.50
N ASP A 145 11.70 -12.70 16.73
CA ASP A 145 12.35 -13.69 17.57
C ASP A 145 12.00 -15.10 17.10
N THR A 146 10.72 -15.47 17.09
CA THR A 146 10.31 -16.87 16.86
C THR A 146 9.97 -17.20 15.41
N GLY A 147 9.60 -16.17 14.62
CA GLY A 147 8.98 -16.34 13.31
C GLY A 147 7.51 -16.73 13.38
N ASP A 148 6.89 -16.65 14.57
CA ASP A 148 5.46 -16.88 14.73
C ASP A 148 4.67 -15.69 14.20
N TRP A 149 3.49 -15.95 13.68
CA TRP A 149 2.59 -14.92 13.18
C TRP A 149 1.62 -14.55 14.30
N TYR A 150 1.55 -13.27 14.60
CA TYR A 150 0.59 -12.67 15.53
C TYR A 150 -0.41 -11.86 14.71
N GLY A 151 -1.68 -11.93 15.06
CA GLY A 151 -2.67 -11.04 14.46
C GLY A 151 -3.77 -10.64 15.43
N LEU A 152 -4.42 -9.53 15.15
CA LEU A 152 -5.57 -9.07 15.93
C LEU A 152 -6.84 -9.70 15.35
N VAL A 153 -7.80 -9.98 16.22
CA VAL A 153 -9.05 -10.62 15.82
C VAL A 153 -10.21 -9.75 16.27
N HIS A 154 -10.93 -9.21 15.29
CA HIS A 154 -12.22 -8.56 15.55
C HIS A 154 -13.22 -9.68 15.86
N ASN A 155 -13.80 -9.67 17.05
CA ASN A 155 -14.87 -10.59 17.41
C ASN A 155 -16.19 -9.85 17.50
N GLU A 156 -17.21 -10.42 16.87
CA GLU A 156 -18.59 -9.99 16.89
C GLU A 156 -19.41 -11.10 17.57
N PHE A 157 -19.88 -10.83 18.79
CA PHE A 157 -20.37 -11.88 19.68
C PHE A 157 -21.63 -11.47 20.42
N THR A 158 -22.35 -12.46 20.96
CA THR A 158 -23.61 -12.23 21.71
C THR A 158 -24.62 -11.39 20.91
N PRO A 159 -25.05 -11.85 19.71
CA PRO A 159 -26.04 -11.13 18.91
C PRO A 159 -27.38 -10.99 19.64
N SER A 160 -28.13 -9.96 19.31
CA SER A 160 -29.33 -9.41 19.92
C SER A 160 -29.24 -9.14 21.44
N PRO A 161 -28.22 -8.44 21.98
CA PRO A 161 -28.00 -8.32 23.42
C PRO A 161 -29.19 -7.74 24.19
N PHE A 162 -30.02 -6.91 23.54
CA PHE A 162 -31.29 -6.40 24.07
C PHE A 162 -32.50 -6.74 23.17
N ALA A 163 -32.47 -7.89 22.48
CA ALA A 163 -33.49 -8.32 21.52
C ALA A 163 -33.70 -7.33 20.35
N ASP A 164 -32.60 -6.73 19.90
CA ASP A 164 -32.54 -5.61 18.95
C ASP A 164 -31.96 -6.01 17.57
N GLY A 165 -31.45 -7.23 17.42
CA GLY A 165 -30.84 -7.69 16.17
C GLY A 165 -29.37 -7.28 15.95
N ILE A 166 -28.71 -6.74 16.98
CA ILE A 166 -27.34 -6.18 16.93
C ILE A 166 -26.34 -7.07 17.70
N HIS A 167 -25.02 -6.90 17.68
CA HIS A 167 -24.07 -7.70 18.50
C HIS A 167 -23.18 -6.84 19.41
N PHE A 168 -22.29 -7.48 20.16
CA PHE A 168 -21.20 -6.84 20.87
C PHE A 168 -19.86 -7.09 20.16
N ASP A 169 -18.91 -6.17 20.35
CA ASP A 169 -17.57 -6.25 19.77
C ASP A 169 -16.45 -6.29 20.82
N ALA A 170 -15.39 -7.04 20.49
CA ALA A 170 -14.13 -7.05 21.23
C ALA A 170 -12.95 -7.35 20.29
N ILE A 171 -11.73 -6.99 20.72
CA ILE A 171 -10.51 -7.29 19.96
C ILE A 171 -9.65 -8.27 20.76
N ASP A 172 -9.44 -9.44 20.17
CA ASP A 172 -8.53 -10.48 20.68
C ASP A 172 -7.22 -10.47 19.90
N TYR A 173 -6.29 -11.34 20.30
CA TYR A 173 -5.14 -11.69 19.45
C TYR A 173 -5.03 -13.20 19.22
N ALA A 174 -4.52 -13.55 18.06
CA ALA A 174 -4.26 -14.91 17.64
C ALA A 174 -2.77 -15.11 17.32
N VAL A 175 -2.29 -16.33 17.55
CA VAL A 175 -0.91 -16.73 17.23
C VAL A 175 -0.92 -17.99 16.37
N SER A 176 -0.10 -17.99 15.34
CA SER A 176 0.25 -19.16 14.53
C SER A 176 1.75 -19.43 14.60
N THR A 177 2.12 -20.68 14.84
CA THR A 177 3.51 -21.13 14.92
C THR A 177 3.95 -21.95 13.69
N ASP A 178 3.10 -22.02 12.66
CA ASP A 178 3.27 -22.86 11.47
C ASP A 178 2.96 -22.13 10.16
N GLN A 179 3.25 -20.82 10.15
CA GLN A 179 3.06 -19.90 9.02
C GLN A 179 1.59 -19.82 8.59
N GLY A 180 0.71 -19.57 9.55
CA GLY A 180 -0.70 -19.28 9.36
C GLY A 180 -1.58 -20.50 9.09
N ARG A 181 -1.04 -21.73 9.11
CA ARG A 181 -1.84 -22.93 8.81
C ARG A 181 -2.78 -23.29 9.97
N THR A 182 -2.32 -23.12 11.20
CA THR A 182 -3.13 -23.24 12.40
C THR A 182 -2.97 -22.00 13.27
N TRP A 183 -4.04 -21.63 13.97
CA TRP A 183 -4.03 -20.47 14.86
C TRP A 183 -4.69 -20.80 16.17
N THR A 184 -4.25 -20.12 17.22
CA THR A 184 -4.92 -20.10 18.52
C THR A 184 -5.26 -18.65 18.87
N ILE A 185 -6.55 -18.35 19.08
CA ILE A 185 -6.97 -17.08 19.71
C ILE A 185 -6.66 -17.22 21.20
N ARG A 186 -5.77 -16.37 21.71
CA ARG A 186 -5.13 -16.58 23.01
C ARG A 186 -5.84 -15.87 24.14
N ASP A 187 -6.16 -14.59 23.95
CA ASP A 187 -6.75 -13.72 24.97
C ASP A 187 -7.29 -12.44 24.33
N HIS A 188 -7.99 -11.64 25.13
CA HIS A 188 -8.38 -10.27 24.80
C HIS A 188 -7.16 -9.34 24.82
N VAL A 189 -7.14 -8.38 23.89
CA VAL A 189 -6.18 -7.26 23.94
C VAL A 189 -6.87 -5.94 24.21
N LEU A 190 -8.07 -5.73 23.65
CA LEU A 190 -8.88 -4.53 23.86
C LEU A 190 -10.34 -4.92 24.08
N THR A 191 -10.94 -4.39 25.15
CA THR A 191 -12.37 -4.52 25.41
C THR A 191 -12.94 -3.20 25.89
N SER A 192 -14.24 -3.00 25.64
CA SER A 192 -14.97 -1.85 26.16
C SER A 192 -14.84 -1.76 27.69
N PRO A 193 -14.87 -0.54 28.27
CA PRO A 193 -15.04 -0.36 29.71
C PRO A 193 -16.47 -0.72 30.19
N TYR A 194 -17.40 -0.96 29.26
CA TYR A 194 -18.78 -1.32 29.58
C TYR A 194 -19.03 -2.83 29.46
N SER A 195 -20.07 -3.31 30.15
CA SER A 195 -20.52 -4.70 30.12
C SER A 195 -20.94 -5.11 28.71
N THR A 196 -20.53 -6.31 28.35
CA THR A 196 -20.96 -7.03 27.15
C THR A 196 -21.84 -8.23 27.54
N GLN A 197 -22.40 -8.22 28.76
CA GLN A 197 -23.37 -9.21 29.19
C GLN A 197 -24.75 -8.90 28.58
N ARG A 198 -25.35 -9.92 27.95
CA ARG A 198 -26.72 -9.84 27.41
C ARG A 198 -27.70 -9.36 28.48
N GLY A 199 -28.51 -8.36 28.13
CA GLY A 199 -29.59 -7.89 28.98
C GLY A 199 -29.14 -7.17 30.26
N ASP A 200 -27.91 -6.65 30.32
CA ASP A 200 -27.41 -5.89 31.48
C ASP A 200 -28.10 -4.51 31.58
N THR A 201 -29.31 -4.52 32.13
CA THR A 201 -30.09 -3.30 32.38
C THR A 201 -29.60 -2.53 33.60
N ALA A 202 -28.72 -3.12 34.42
CA ALA A 202 -28.11 -2.42 35.54
C ALA A 202 -27.07 -1.42 35.04
N GLN A 203 -26.20 -1.83 34.11
CA GLN A 203 -25.25 -0.91 33.48
C GLN A 203 -25.91 0.00 32.44
N PHE A 204 -26.86 -0.53 31.68
CA PHE A 204 -27.59 0.23 30.67
C PHE A 204 -29.07 0.36 31.07
N PRO A 205 -29.45 1.27 31.98
CA PRO A 205 -30.84 1.38 32.41
C PRO A 205 -31.76 2.06 31.38
N ASN A 206 -31.20 2.78 30.40
CA ASN A 206 -31.94 3.65 29.48
C ASN A 206 -31.99 3.09 28.04
N GLN A 207 -32.21 3.96 27.05
CA GLN A 207 -32.47 3.60 25.66
C GLN A 207 -31.23 3.18 24.86
N THR A 208 -30.02 3.54 25.30
CA THR A 208 -28.79 3.25 24.56
C THR A 208 -27.87 2.31 25.32
N TYR A 209 -26.96 1.66 24.60
CA TYR A 209 -25.86 0.87 25.15
C TYR A 209 -24.58 1.01 24.30
N SER A 210 -23.43 0.62 24.86
CA SER A 210 -22.16 0.58 24.14
C SER A 210 -22.02 -0.73 23.38
N TYR A 211 -21.67 -0.63 22.11
CA TYR A 211 -21.50 -1.76 21.20
C TYR A 211 -20.25 -2.60 21.45
N GLY A 212 -19.22 -2.04 22.07
CA GLY A 212 -17.92 -2.69 22.18
C GLY A 212 -16.84 -2.11 21.25
N ASP A 213 -15.67 -2.73 21.28
CA ASP A 213 -14.48 -2.28 20.54
C ASP A 213 -14.21 -3.22 19.36
N GLY A 214 -14.14 -2.70 18.15
CA GLY A 214 -13.96 -3.48 16.92
C GLY A 214 -13.39 -2.68 15.76
N ASP A 215 -13.45 -3.23 14.55
CA ASP A 215 -13.07 -2.57 13.29
C ASP A 215 -11.61 -2.07 13.24
N GLN A 216 -10.67 -2.81 13.82
CA GLN A 216 -9.32 -2.31 14.05
C GLN A 216 -8.41 -2.19 12.81
N ARG A 217 -7.40 -1.31 12.90
CA ARG A 217 -6.25 -1.17 12.00
C ARG A 217 -4.94 -1.22 12.80
N LEU A 218 -4.09 -2.18 12.49
CA LEU A 218 -2.76 -2.31 13.09
C LEU A 218 -1.74 -1.45 12.32
N PHE A 219 -1.02 -0.60 13.04
CA PHE A 219 0.13 0.14 12.55
C PHE A 219 1.38 -0.21 13.37
N VAL A 220 2.47 -0.58 12.70
CA VAL A 220 3.74 -0.97 13.31
C VAL A 220 4.73 0.19 13.17
N ASP A 221 4.89 1.00 14.21
CA ASP A 221 5.71 2.20 14.10
C ASP A 221 7.21 1.88 14.22
N THR A 222 7.93 2.08 13.10
CA THR A 222 9.37 1.85 13.03
C THR A 222 10.16 2.89 13.82
N ALA A 223 9.63 4.11 14.00
CA ALA A 223 10.32 5.20 14.67
C ALA A 223 10.36 5.01 16.20
N SER A 224 9.19 4.76 16.82
CA SER A 224 9.08 4.64 18.28
C SER A 224 9.19 3.21 18.81
N GLY A 225 9.02 2.19 17.96
CA GLY A 225 9.02 0.80 18.39
C GLY A 225 7.74 0.36 19.10
N TYR A 226 6.60 0.97 18.75
CA TYR A 226 5.26 0.65 19.26
C TYR A 226 4.34 0.09 18.17
N PHE A 227 3.47 -0.81 18.55
CA PHE A 227 2.21 -1.04 17.85
C PHE A 227 1.22 0.06 18.21
N TYR A 228 0.48 0.53 17.21
CA TYR A 228 -0.72 1.31 17.38
C TYR A 228 -1.89 0.55 16.77
N VAL A 229 -3.03 0.59 17.44
CA VAL A 229 -4.27 0.02 16.96
C VAL A 229 -5.32 1.11 16.97
N PHE A 230 -5.77 1.51 15.79
CA PHE A 230 -6.89 2.44 15.61
C PHE A 230 -8.15 1.62 15.42
N TYR A 231 -9.17 1.85 16.23
CA TYR A 231 -10.36 1.03 16.28
C TYR A 231 -11.61 1.87 16.54
N GLY A 232 -12.77 1.25 16.36
CA GLY A 232 -14.07 1.88 16.53
C GLY A 232 -14.84 1.33 17.72
N SER A 233 -15.74 2.15 18.26
CA SER A 233 -16.90 1.68 19.01
C SER A 233 -18.17 2.32 18.45
N ARG A 234 -19.34 1.82 18.85
CA ARG A 234 -20.64 2.39 18.49
C ARG A 234 -21.54 2.56 19.71
N ILE A 235 -22.43 3.55 19.66
CA ILE A 235 -23.54 3.68 20.62
C ILE A 235 -24.83 3.29 19.90
N VAL A 236 -25.55 2.33 20.48
CA VAL A 236 -26.69 1.66 19.84
C VAL A 236 -27.95 1.88 20.64
N GLU A 237 -29.07 2.08 19.94
CA GLU A 237 -30.40 2.12 20.56
C GLU A 237 -30.97 0.72 20.73
N LYS A 238 -31.51 0.44 21.91
CA LYS A 238 -32.27 -0.78 22.19
C LYS A 238 -33.53 -0.76 21.32
N GLY A 239 -33.54 -1.60 20.30
CA GLY A 239 -34.51 -1.57 19.20
C GLY A 239 -33.87 -1.68 17.81
N GLY A 240 -32.54 -1.58 17.73
CA GLY A 240 -31.77 -2.01 16.55
C GLY A 240 -31.35 -0.87 15.61
N ASN A 241 -31.53 0.39 16.02
CA ASN A 241 -31.06 1.53 15.24
C ASN A 241 -29.63 1.90 15.64
N TRP A 242 -28.78 2.05 14.63
CA TRP A 242 -27.42 2.57 14.73
C TRP A 242 -27.42 4.08 14.56
N THR A 243 -26.65 4.81 15.34
CA THR A 243 -26.58 6.26 15.18
C THR A 243 -25.15 6.81 15.21
N ASP A 244 -24.26 6.28 16.06
CA ASP A 244 -22.98 6.97 16.33
C ASP A 244 -21.77 6.06 16.43
N SER A 245 -20.72 6.41 15.67
CA SER A 245 -19.45 5.69 15.61
C SER A 245 -18.31 6.54 16.18
N LEU A 246 -17.64 6.04 17.21
CA LEU A 246 -16.57 6.72 17.94
C LEU A 246 -15.22 6.12 17.57
N ALA A 247 -14.20 6.98 17.47
CA ALA A 247 -12.85 6.59 17.08
C ALA A 247 -11.95 6.47 18.30
N HIS A 248 -11.14 5.42 18.37
CA HIS A 248 -10.27 5.16 19.51
C HIS A 248 -8.89 4.67 19.06
N VAL A 249 -7.93 4.72 19.99
CA VAL A 249 -6.58 4.22 19.75
C VAL A 249 -5.97 3.62 21.01
N ALA A 250 -5.28 2.51 20.82
CA ALA A 250 -4.44 1.88 21.82
C ALA A 250 -3.03 1.66 21.28
N ARG A 251 -2.05 1.50 22.18
CA ARG A 251 -0.68 1.16 21.80
C ARG A 251 -0.05 0.14 22.73
N ALA A 252 0.93 -0.60 22.23
CA ALA A 252 1.75 -1.52 23.01
C ALA A 252 3.20 -1.50 22.48
N PRO A 253 4.22 -1.66 23.34
CA PRO A 253 5.60 -1.85 22.86
C PRO A 253 5.68 -3.09 21.96
N ILE A 254 6.39 -3.00 20.82
CA ILE A 254 6.56 -4.17 19.92
C ILE A 254 7.26 -5.33 20.64
N SER A 255 8.18 -5.00 21.56
CA SER A 255 8.89 -5.97 22.40
C SER A 255 7.98 -6.81 23.30
N ALA A 256 6.75 -6.34 23.56
CA ALA A 256 5.75 -7.07 24.34
C ALA A 256 4.94 -8.06 23.49
N LYS A 257 5.14 -8.11 22.16
CA LYS A 257 4.56 -9.13 21.26
C LYS A 257 3.04 -9.23 21.34
N MET A 258 2.36 -8.09 21.37
CA MET A 258 0.90 -7.97 21.51
C MET A 258 0.32 -8.61 22.78
N ALA A 259 1.15 -8.94 23.77
CA ALA A 259 0.72 -9.69 24.95
C ALA A 259 -0.41 -8.97 25.70
N PRO A 260 -1.34 -9.73 26.30
CA PRO A 260 -2.38 -9.19 27.18
C PRO A 260 -1.76 -8.34 28.29
N GLY A 261 -2.39 -7.20 28.58
CA GLY A 261 -1.93 -6.24 29.59
C GLY A 261 -0.77 -5.34 29.17
N SER A 262 -0.16 -5.54 28.00
CA SER A 262 0.85 -4.60 27.45
C SER A 262 0.22 -3.38 26.76
N TRP A 263 -1.07 -3.45 26.46
CA TRP A 263 -1.82 -2.43 25.76
C TRP A 263 -2.25 -1.29 26.68
N GLN A 264 -2.06 -0.07 26.21
CA GLN A 264 -2.55 1.15 26.83
C GLN A 264 -3.51 1.87 25.89
N LYS A 265 -4.72 2.18 26.35
CA LYS A 265 -5.70 3.02 25.65
C LYS A 265 -5.39 4.50 25.89
N TRP A 266 -5.64 5.31 24.87
CA TRP A 266 -5.58 6.77 24.97
C TRP A 266 -6.83 7.31 25.65
N TYR A 267 -6.64 8.01 26.78
CA TYR A 267 -7.74 8.57 27.54
C TYR A 267 -7.34 9.90 28.16
N ASN A 268 -8.19 10.91 27.94
CA ASN A 268 -8.04 12.26 28.48
C ASN A 268 -6.64 12.86 28.29
N GLY A 269 -6.08 12.73 27.07
CA GLY A 269 -4.79 13.28 26.73
C GLY A 269 -3.58 12.49 27.23
N ALA A 270 -3.76 11.24 27.68
CA ALA A 270 -2.67 10.39 28.16
C ALA A 270 -2.87 8.89 27.85
N TRP A 271 -1.76 8.17 27.68
CA TRP A 271 -1.72 6.70 27.61
C TRP A 271 -1.81 6.12 29.03
N SER A 272 -3.01 6.12 29.60
CA SER A 272 -3.21 5.89 31.04
C SER A 272 -4.09 4.69 31.37
N GLN A 273 -4.87 4.20 30.41
CA GLN A 273 -5.88 3.17 30.64
C GLN A 273 -5.41 1.82 30.14
N PRO A 274 -5.74 0.70 30.81
CA PRO A 274 -5.40 -0.63 30.33
C PRO A 274 -6.17 -0.98 29.05
N GLY A 275 -5.64 -1.89 28.24
CA GLY A 275 -6.35 -2.41 27.06
C GLY A 275 -7.68 -3.08 27.37
N VAL A 276 -7.72 -3.93 28.41
CA VAL A 276 -8.95 -4.64 28.82
C VAL A 276 -9.67 -3.81 29.88
N GLY A 277 -10.92 -3.45 29.60
CA GLY A 277 -11.83 -2.73 30.51
C GLY A 277 -11.44 -1.28 30.81
N GLY A 278 -10.40 -0.76 30.16
CA GLY A 278 -9.96 0.61 30.33
C GLY A 278 -10.87 1.62 29.62
N LEU A 279 -10.94 2.83 30.17
CA LEU A 279 -11.64 3.95 29.53
C LEU A 279 -10.91 4.38 28.26
N GLU A 280 -11.65 4.99 27.33
CA GLU A 280 -11.13 5.41 26.04
C GLU A 280 -11.77 6.71 25.61
N SER A 281 -10.96 7.62 25.07
CA SER A 281 -11.49 8.87 24.54
C SER A 281 -11.89 8.70 23.08
N ASN A 282 -13.03 9.29 22.70
CA ASN A 282 -13.36 9.50 21.30
C ASN A 282 -12.36 10.50 20.67
N GLN A 283 -11.60 10.06 19.69
CA GLN A 283 -10.65 10.88 18.94
C GLN A 283 -11.40 11.84 18.02
N MET A 284 -10.93 13.08 17.96
CA MET A 284 -11.48 14.14 17.10
C MET A 284 -10.35 14.85 16.38
N PRO A 285 -10.57 15.37 15.16
CA PRO A 285 -9.57 16.22 14.53
C PRO A 285 -9.32 17.47 15.38
N VAL A 286 -8.12 18.03 15.22
CA VAL A 286 -7.74 19.29 15.82
C VAL A 286 -8.08 20.42 14.86
N ASP A 287 -9.00 21.29 15.27
CA ASP A 287 -9.46 22.45 14.54
C ASP A 287 -9.84 23.60 15.50
N SER A 288 -10.51 24.64 15.00
CA SER A 288 -10.94 25.76 15.82
C SER A 288 -12.03 25.40 16.86
N ALA A 289 -12.77 24.31 16.66
CA ALA A 289 -13.81 23.82 17.54
C ALA A 289 -13.30 22.76 18.55
N SER A 290 -12.23 22.03 18.20
CA SER A 290 -11.62 20.97 19.01
C SER A 290 -10.10 21.16 19.06
N GLN A 291 -9.57 21.71 20.16
CA GLN A 291 -8.12 21.96 20.29
C GLN A 291 -7.35 20.81 20.94
N THR A 292 -8.06 19.90 21.61
CA THR A 292 -7.47 18.79 22.39
C THR A 292 -7.21 17.55 21.55
N GLY A 293 -7.92 17.37 20.43
CA GLY A 293 -7.85 16.16 19.59
C GLY A 293 -8.72 15.00 20.08
N TYR A 294 -9.59 15.25 21.06
CA TYR A 294 -10.52 14.26 21.61
C TYR A 294 -11.72 14.94 22.28
N THR A 295 -12.85 14.22 22.35
CA THR A 295 -14.03 14.67 23.08
C THR A 295 -13.72 14.78 24.58
N PRO A 296 -13.96 15.92 25.25
CA PRO A 296 -13.78 16.03 26.69
C PRO A 296 -14.57 14.97 27.45
N VAL A 297 -14.00 14.41 28.53
CA VAL A 297 -14.61 13.31 29.31
C VAL A 297 -16.07 13.55 29.71
N ALA A 298 -16.43 14.80 30.05
CA ALA A 298 -17.80 15.13 30.44
C ALA A 298 -18.82 15.03 29.28
N GLY A 299 -18.34 15.07 28.03
CA GLY A 299 -19.15 14.88 26.82
C GLY A 299 -18.96 13.50 26.20
N ASP A 300 -18.29 12.57 26.89
CA ASP A 300 -18.17 11.18 26.46
C ASP A 300 -19.47 10.39 26.75
N TYR A 301 -19.59 9.18 26.20
CA TYR A 301 -20.78 8.37 26.40
C TYR A 301 -21.03 8.08 27.89
N ASN A 302 -22.30 8.21 28.32
CA ASN A 302 -22.74 7.87 29.66
C ASN A 302 -24.04 7.04 29.59
N PRO A 303 -24.04 5.77 30.04
CA PRO A 303 -25.22 4.91 30.06
C PRO A 303 -26.42 5.46 30.85
N ALA A 304 -26.18 6.36 31.80
CA ALA A 304 -27.22 7.00 32.59
C ALA A 304 -27.99 8.09 31.82
N ASN A 305 -27.52 8.51 30.64
CA ASN A 305 -28.23 9.45 29.80
C ASN A 305 -29.56 8.85 29.29
N THR A 306 -30.60 9.68 29.27
CA THR A 306 -31.93 9.33 28.77
C THR A 306 -32.14 9.86 27.35
N GLY A 307 -32.99 9.17 26.58
CA GLY A 307 -33.39 9.57 25.23
C GLY A 307 -32.65 8.77 24.16
N THR A 308 -33.13 8.90 22.92
CA THR A 308 -32.49 8.32 21.73
C THR A 308 -31.10 8.94 21.53
N ALA A 309 -30.22 8.28 20.79
CA ALA A 309 -28.87 8.78 20.60
C ALA A 309 -28.87 10.14 19.86
N ALA A 310 -29.73 10.29 18.84
CA ALA A 310 -29.96 11.57 18.18
C ALA A 310 -30.43 12.69 19.15
N GLN A 311 -31.28 12.36 20.13
CA GLN A 311 -31.69 13.31 21.17
C GLN A 311 -30.53 13.67 22.10
N GLN A 312 -29.67 12.71 22.44
CA GLN A 312 -28.49 12.93 23.27
C GLN A 312 -27.46 13.82 22.55
N ILE A 313 -27.22 13.62 21.25
CA ILE A 313 -26.35 14.48 20.43
C ILE A 313 -26.91 15.90 20.34
N ALA A 314 -28.20 16.04 20.02
CA ALA A 314 -28.85 17.35 19.95
C ALA A 314 -28.79 18.10 21.29
N ALA A 315 -28.74 17.37 22.40
CA ALA A 315 -28.58 17.92 23.75
C ALA A 315 -27.12 18.09 24.20
N GLY A 316 -26.12 17.73 23.38
CA GLY A 316 -24.69 17.80 23.72
C GLY A 316 -24.25 16.78 24.78
N LYS A 317 -24.99 15.68 24.96
CA LYS A 317 -24.73 14.62 25.94
C LYS A 317 -24.07 13.36 25.35
N LEU A 318 -23.97 13.31 24.03
CA LEU A 318 -23.30 12.27 23.26
C LEU A 318 -22.58 12.96 22.09
N PRO A 319 -21.32 12.62 21.77
CA PRO A 319 -20.65 13.20 20.62
C PRO A 319 -21.21 12.59 19.32
N PRO A 320 -21.28 13.37 18.22
CA PRO A 320 -21.60 12.82 16.92
C PRO A 320 -20.48 11.87 16.42
N LYS A 321 -20.75 11.13 15.34
CA LYS A 321 -19.74 10.29 14.66
C LYS A 321 -18.41 11.02 14.48
N SER A 322 -17.33 10.38 14.91
CA SER A 322 -15.99 10.94 14.76
C SER A 322 -15.59 11.04 13.29
N PRO A 323 -15.02 12.18 12.86
CA PRO A 323 -14.38 12.29 11.56
C PRO A 323 -13.15 11.39 11.36
N LEU A 324 -12.62 10.80 12.44
CA LEU A 324 -11.44 9.93 12.44
C LEU A 324 -11.79 8.45 12.59
N PHE A 325 -13.08 8.09 12.45
CA PHE A 325 -13.54 6.71 12.63
C PHE A 325 -12.79 5.74 11.72
N VAL A 326 -12.22 4.69 12.35
CA VAL A 326 -11.49 3.58 11.70
C VAL A 326 -10.41 4.07 10.74
N MET A 327 -9.46 4.81 11.30
CA MET A 327 -8.40 5.45 10.53
C MET A 327 -7.30 4.47 10.11
N ASN A 328 -7.01 4.46 8.82
CA ASN A 328 -5.79 3.86 8.30
C ASN A 328 -4.63 4.81 8.44
N VAL A 329 -3.49 4.30 8.87
CA VAL A 329 -2.30 5.11 9.15
C VAL A 329 -1.07 4.55 8.44
N ALA A 330 -0.29 5.45 7.86
CA ALA A 330 1.05 5.17 7.34
C ALA A 330 1.98 6.35 7.66
N TYR A 331 3.28 6.10 7.72
CA TYR A 331 4.27 7.17 7.70
C TYR A 331 4.54 7.59 6.25
N ASN A 332 4.23 8.84 5.90
CA ASN A 332 4.54 9.38 4.58
C ASN A 332 5.95 9.98 4.58
N ALA A 333 6.89 9.32 3.92
CA ALA A 333 8.30 9.71 3.92
C ALA A 333 8.57 11.04 3.18
N TYR A 334 7.69 11.44 2.26
CA TYR A 334 7.80 12.70 1.52
C TYR A 334 7.43 13.91 2.40
N LEU A 335 6.31 13.80 3.12
CA LEU A 335 5.84 14.82 4.07
C LEU A 335 6.61 14.77 5.38
N ARG A 336 7.10 13.59 5.77
CA ARG A 336 7.73 13.27 7.07
C ARG A 336 6.74 13.42 8.22
N LEU A 337 5.53 12.94 7.97
CA LEU A 337 4.39 12.98 8.87
C LEU A 337 3.68 11.62 8.78
N TYR A 338 2.99 11.26 9.84
CA TYR A 338 1.98 10.20 9.78
C TYR A 338 0.76 10.75 9.05
N ILE A 339 0.27 9.99 8.07
CA ILE A 339 -0.95 10.28 7.33
C ILE A 339 -2.07 9.37 7.82
N GLY A 340 -3.27 9.93 7.90
CA GLY A 340 -4.48 9.27 8.37
C GLY A 340 -5.58 9.36 7.32
N GLU A 341 -6.18 8.22 6.97
CA GLU A 341 -7.34 8.14 6.10
C GLU A 341 -8.47 7.36 6.80
N PRO A 342 -9.44 8.07 7.40
CA PRO A 342 -10.60 7.47 8.05
C PRO A 342 -11.65 7.03 7.03
N GLU A 343 -12.64 6.28 7.49
CA GLU A 343 -13.83 5.99 6.68
C GLU A 343 -14.66 7.26 6.44
N ALA A 344 -15.52 7.24 5.41
CA ALA A 344 -16.34 8.39 5.08
C ALA A 344 -17.29 8.73 6.25
N VAL A 345 -17.35 10.01 6.60
CA VAL A 345 -18.11 10.46 7.79
C VAL A 345 -19.61 10.30 7.56
N SER A 346 -20.12 10.53 6.35
CA SER A 346 -21.52 10.30 6.00
C SER A 346 -21.78 10.34 4.49
N GLY A 347 -22.38 9.29 3.94
CA GLY A 347 -22.81 9.24 2.55
C GLY A 347 -21.67 9.38 1.54
N VAL A 348 -22.03 9.53 0.27
CA VAL A 348 -21.04 9.72 -0.81
C VAL A 348 -20.41 11.10 -0.69
N ALA A 349 -19.15 11.16 -0.24
CA ALA A 349 -18.43 12.40 0.03
C ALA A 349 -16.95 12.31 -0.41
N PRO A 350 -16.26 13.45 -0.59
CA PRO A 350 -14.81 13.44 -0.79
C PRO A 350 -14.09 12.80 0.39
N GLN A 351 -13.12 11.94 0.10
CA GLN A 351 -12.31 11.25 1.09
C GLN A 351 -11.29 12.21 1.69
N ARG A 352 -11.29 12.33 3.02
CA ARG A 352 -10.46 13.28 3.77
C ARG A 352 -9.14 12.64 4.19
N PHE A 353 -8.09 13.47 4.21
CA PHE A 353 -6.76 13.09 4.68
C PHE A 353 -6.33 13.97 5.85
N TYR A 354 -5.82 13.31 6.88
CA TYR A 354 -5.32 13.95 8.10
C TYR A 354 -3.82 13.67 8.26
N VAL A 355 -3.13 14.53 9.01
CA VAL A 355 -1.71 14.31 9.36
C VAL A 355 -1.45 14.57 10.83
N THR A 356 -0.41 13.91 11.35
CA THR A 356 0.21 14.23 12.63
C THR A 356 1.72 14.02 12.54
N ASP A 357 2.50 14.81 13.27
CA ASP A 357 3.93 14.58 13.49
C ASP A 357 4.19 13.73 14.74
N ASP A 358 3.15 13.51 15.56
CA ASP A 358 3.24 12.89 16.88
C ASP A 358 2.05 11.96 17.18
N LEU A 359 2.27 10.66 16.93
CA LEU A 359 1.33 9.60 17.33
C LEU A 359 1.18 9.48 18.84
N SER A 360 2.09 9.98 19.67
CA SER A 360 1.92 9.94 21.12
C SER A 360 0.91 10.99 21.63
N SER A 361 0.67 12.06 20.87
CA SER A 361 -0.30 13.12 21.22
C SER A 361 -1.69 12.91 20.63
N GLN A 362 -1.78 12.12 19.55
CA GLN A 362 -3.02 11.85 18.80
C GLN A 362 -3.71 13.10 18.26
N LYS A 363 -2.93 14.16 17.99
CA LYS A 363 -3.43 15.40 17.39
C LYS A 363 -3.38 15.32 15.86
N TRP A 364 -4.55 15.11 15.25
CA TRP A 364 -4.70 14.93 13.81
C TRP A 364 -5.27 16.18 13.14
N HIS A 365 -4.62 16.63 12.07
CA HIS A 365 -4.97 17.85 11.35
C HIS A 365 -5.41 17.56 9.92
N LEU A 366 -6.56 18.10 9.50
CA LEU A 366 -7.03 17.96 8.12
C LEU A 366 -6.07 18.69 7.17
N ILE A 367 -5.61 18.02 6.12
CA ILE A 367 -4.76 18.62 5.06
C ILE A 367 -5.47 18.79 3.72
N GLY A 368 -6.66 18.20 3.56
CA GLY A 368 -7.47 18.30 2.36
C GLY A 368 -8.33 17.06 2.14
N ASP A 369 -8.97 17.02 0.97
CA ASP A 369 -9.76 15.89 0.51
C ASP A 369 -9.53 15.61 -0.98
N THR A 370 -10.15 14.54 -1.47
CA THR A 370 -10.05 14.06 -2.84
C THR A 370 -10.86 14.85 -3.87
N GLY A 371 -11.57 15.91 -3.47
CA GLY A 371 -12.39 16.74 -4.34
C GLY A 371 -13.45 15.94 -5.10
N GLY A 372 -13.27 15.82 -6.42
CA GLY A 372 -14.25 15.17 -7.31
C GLY A 372 -14.36 13.65 -7.16
N TYR A 373 -13.36 13.00 -6.56
CA TYR A 373 -13.49 11.58 -6.19
C TYR A 373 -14.26 11.49 -4.87
N THR A 374 -15.42 10.86 -4.91
CA THR A 374 -16.31 10.70 -3.76
C THR A 374 -16.62 9.24 -3.49
N THR A 375 -16.85 8.91 -2.22
CA THR A 375 -17.06 7.54 -1.75
C THR A 375 -17.81 7.55 -0.41
N ASN A 376 -18.48 6.45 -0.06
CA ASN A 376 -18.97 6.21 1.31
C ASN A 376 -18.05 5.24 2.08
N SER A 377 -16.97 4.80 1.44
CA SER A 377 -16.32 3.51 1.61
C SER A 377 -16.13 2.96 3.01
N TRP A 378 -16.15 1.63 3.07
CA TRP A 378 -15.75 0.82 4.22
C TRP A 378 -14.48 0.02 3.93
N TYR A 379 -13.67 -0.19 4.96
CA TYR A 379 -12.38 -0.87 4.91
C TYR A 379 -11.42 -0.32 3.85
N ARG A 380 -10.58 0.62 4.28
CA ARG A 380 -9.50 1.18 3.48
C ARG A 380 -8.14 0.66 3.96
N TRP A 381 -7.09 0.82 3.16
CA TRP A 381 -5.69 0.63 3.57
C TRP A 381 -4.74 1.29 2.55
N PHE A 382 -3.49 1.49 2.97
CA PHE A 382 -2.44 2.06 2.13
C PHE A 382 -1.50 1.00 1.56
N LEU A 383 -0.88 1.31 0.44
CA LEU A 383 0.26 0.56 -0.09
C LEU A 383 1.24 1.50 -0.77
N ASP A 384 2.54 1.35 -0.52
CA ASP A 384 3.55 2.10 -1.27
C ASP A 384 3.49 1.69 -2.76
N GLY A 385 3.32 2.69 -3.63
CA GLY A 385 3.06 2.44 -5.06
C GLY A 385 4.23 1.78 -5.80
N ALA A 386 5.46 1.90 -5.26
CA ALA A 386 6.67 1.36 -5.89
C ALA A 386 7.00 -0.07 -5.43
N ASN A 387 6.87 -0.40 -4.13
CA ASN A 387 7.16 -1.75 -3.64
C ASN A 387 5.95 -2.69 -3.68
N ARG A 388 4.73 -2.16 -3.57
CA ARG A 388 3.46 -2.89 -3.51
C ARG A 388 3.45 -4.08 -2.54
N THR A 389 4.21 -4.00 -1.46
CA THR A 389 4.41 -5.10 -0.49
C THR A 389 4.31 -4.62 0.96
N ASN A 390 4.23 -3.31 1.20
CA ASN A 390 4.15 -2.74 2.55
C ASN A 390 3.21 -1.53 2.61
N SER A 391 2.48 -1.43 3.73
CA SER A 391 1.54 -0.35 4.06
C SER A 391 2.08 0.62 5.13
N THR A 392 3.18 0.29 5.82
CA THR A 392 3.67 1.04 6.99
C THR A 392 4.32 2.37 6.62
N ILE A 393 5.11 2.38 5.54
CA ILE A 393 5.81 3.56 5.05
C ILE A 393 5.49 3.73 3.57
N VAL A 394 5.06 4.93 3.20
CA VAL A 394 4.70 5.26 1.82
C VAL A 394 5.48 6.47 1.32
N GLY A 395 5.76 6.50 0.02
CA GLY A 395 6.33 7.67 -0.65
C GLY A 395 5.32 8.80 -0.87
N ARG A 396 5.71 9.78 -1.68
CA ARG A 396 4.86 10.90 -2.12
C ARG A 396 3.55 10.44 -2.79
N SER A 397 3.66 9.39 -3.60
CA SER A 397 2.55 8.75 -4.29
C SER A 397 2.36 7.34 -3.74
N PHE A 398 1.13 6.99 -3.42
CA PHE A 398 0.77 5.70 -2.82
C PHE A 398 -0.64 5.30 -3.23
N ARG A 399 -0.95 4.01 -3.10
CA ARG A 399 -2.29 3.50 -3.38
C ARG A 399 -3.13 3.57 -2.12
N SER A 400 -4.32 4.16 -2.26
CA SER A 400 -5.37 4.08 -1.25
C SER A 400 -6.45 3.13 -1.75
N TYR A 401 -6.63 2.03 -1.03
CA TYR A 401 -7.58 0.98 -1.35
C TYR A 401 -8.91 1.18 -0.63
N CYS A 402 -9.96 0.60 -1.20
CA CYS A 402 -11.31 0.54 -0.69
C CYS A 402 -11.91 -0.84 -0.98
N ALA A 403 -12.56 -1.46 0.02
CA ALA A 403 -13.24 -2.75 -0.16
C ALA A 403 -14.70 -2.61 -0.57
N PHE A 404 -15.49 -1.76 0.11
CA PHE A 404 -16.93 -1.63 -0.16
C PHE A 404 -17.36 -0.18 -0.26
N GLU A 405 -18.45 0.06 -1.00
CA GLU A 405 -19.04 1.40 -1.21
C GLU A 405 -18.02 2.45 -1.66
N CYS A 406 -17.14 2.03 -2.56
CA CYS A 406 -16.08 2.84 -3.19
C CYS A 406 -16.69 3.89 -4.13
N SER A 407 -15.91 4.42 -5.06
CA SER A 407 -16.47 5.39 -6.01
C SER A 407 -17.63 4.79 -6.81
N ASN A 408 -18.70 5.57 -7.00
CA ASN A 408 -19.92 5.14 -7.71
C ASN A 408 -20.57 3.86 -7.16
N GLY A 409 -20.36 3.52 -5.88
CA GLY A 409 -20.91 2.32 -5.25
C GLY A 409 -20.18 1.02 -5.62
N ALA A 410 -18.98 1.10 -6.20
CA ALA A 410 -18.17 -0.08 -6.51
C ALA A 410 -17.73 -0.84 -5.24
N SER A 411 -17.40 -2.12 -5.41
CA SER A 411 -16.71 -2.93 -4.39
C SER A 411 -15.35 -3.34 -4.95
N GLY A 412 -14.28 -3.09 -4.18
CA GLY A 412 -12.91 -3.36 -4.57
C GLY A 412 -12.38 -2.33 -5.56
N GLU A 413 -11.72 -1.31 -5.03
CA GLU A 413 -11.11 -0.25 -5.81
C GLU A 413 -9.84 0.25 -5.14
N TYR A 414 -8.88 0.75 -5.91
CA TYR A 414 -7.88 1.68 -5.38
C TYR A 414 -7.71 2.89 -6.28
N VAL A 415 -7.22 3.97 -5.70
CA VAL A 415 -6.75 5.15 -6.41
C VAL A 415 -5.31 5.45 -6.03
N ASP A 416 -4.52 5.92 -6.99
CA ASP A 416 -3.22 6.50 -6.69
C ASP A 416 -3.44 7.90 -6.09
N ILE A 417 -3.01 8.09 -4.85
CA ILE A 417 -3.00 9.38 -4.17
C ILE A 417 -1.60 9.95 -4.26
N THR A 418 -1.48 11.20 -4.69
CA THR A 418 -0.22 11.96 -4.67
C THR A 418 -0.36 13.17 -3.78
N LEU A 419 0.48 13.23 -2.75
CA LEU A 419 0.54 14.37 -1.85
C LEU A 419 1.60 15.37 -2.33
N GLY A 420 1.25 16.65 -2.27
CA GLY A 420 2.16 17.77 -2.45
C GLY A 420 2.13 18.68 -1.22
N ALA A 421 3.19 19.47 -1.05
CA ALA A 421 3.30 20.44 0.03
C ALA A 421 4.18 21.61 -0.41
N SER A 422 3.72 22.84 -0.17
CA SER A 422 4.46 24.08 -0.45
C SER A 422 5.64 24.27 0.52
N THR A 423 5.51 23.73 1.73
CA THR A 423 6.56 23.68 2.75
C THR A 423 6.59 22.26 3.34
N ARG A 424 7.80 21.72 3.52
CA ARG A 424 8.02 20.38 4.08
C ARG A 424 8.90 20.50 5.32
N ALA A 425 8.74 19.56 6.25
CA ALA A 425 9.69 19.38 7.34
C ALA A 425 11.11 19.21 6.77
N ALA A 426 12.15 19.55 7.55
CA ALA A 426 13.54 19.44 7.10
C ALA A 426 13.91 18.00 6.71
N ALA A 427 14.87 17.86 5.80
CA ALA A 427 15.35 16.54 5.41
C ALA A 427 16.10 15.85 6.55
N PRO A 428 15.90 14.52 6.75
CA PRO A 428 16.62 13.80 7.78
C PRO A 428 18.14 13.77 7.51
N VAL A 429 18.53 14.08 6.27
CA VAL A 429 19.90 14.15 5.77
C VAL A 429 20.06 15.36 4.85
N ASP A 430 21.19 16.04 4.96
CA ASP A 430 21.66 17.02 3.99
C ASP A 430 22.37 16.30 2.84
N GLU A 431 21.76 16.32 1.65
CA GLU A 431 22.23 15.63 0.44
C GLU A 431 23.54 16.23 -0.12
N THR A 432 23.97 17.39 0.37
CA THR A 432 25.26 18.01 0.00
C THR A 432 26.43 17.46 0.82
N LYS A 433 26.18 16.52 1.73
CA LYS A 433 27.19 15.93 2.63
C LYS A 433 27.35 14.44 2.40
N ALA A 434 28.57 13.97 2.69
CA ALA A 434 28.86 12.56 2.88
C ALA A 434 28.81 12.22 4.37
N TYR A 435 28.46 10.98 4.68
CA TYR A 435 28.22 10.47 6.02
C TYR A 435 28.91 9.13 6.25
N ARG A 436 29.39 8.93 7.46
CA ARG A 436 29.63 7.60 8.02
C ARG A 436 28.34 7.12 8.68
N ILE A 437 27.95 5.88 8.38
CA ILE A 437 26.80 5.22 8.99
C ILE A 437 27.32 4.32 10.12
N GLY A 438 27.09 4.74 11.35
CA GLY A 438 27.43 3.99 12.57
C GLY A 438 26.19 3.36 13.21
N SER A 439 26.38 2.35 14.04
CA SER A 439 25.32 1.75 14.88
C SER A 439 25.56 2.03 16.36
N GLY A 440 24.51 1.92 17.18
CA GLY A 440 24.59 1.99 18.64
C GLY A 440 25.50 0.92 19.25
N GLY A 441 25.77 -0.17 18.52
CA GLY A 441 26.78 -1.18 18.87
C GLY A 441 28.23 -0.77 18.57
N GLY A 442 28.48 0.48 18.14
CA GLY A 442 29.81 0.99 17.79
C GLY A 442 30.34 0.53 16.42
N ARG A 443 29.51 -0.17 15.63
CA ARG A 443 29.90 -0.71 14.33
C ARG A 443 29.71 0.29 13.21
N VAL A 444 30.46 0.15 12.11
CA VAL A 444 30.41 1.05 10.94
C VAL A 444 30.12 0.28 9.66
N LEU A 445 29.16 0.76 8.87
CA LEU A 445 28.86 0.19 7.55
C LEU A 445 29.94 0.57 6.54
N ALA A 446 30.50 -0.43 5.86
CA ALA A 446 31.47 -0.21 4.79
C ALA A 446 31.25 -1.15 3.60
N GLN A 447 31.72 -0.72 2.43
CA GLN A 447 31.87 -1.61 1.28
C GLN A 447 33.17 -2.42 1.43
N VAL A 448 33.10 -3.72 1.09
CA VAL A 448 34.29 -4.57 1.02
C VAL A 448 35.13 -4.19 -0.18
N SER A 449 36.43 -3.96 0.05
CA SER A 449 37.39 -3.59 -0.99
C SER A 449 37.38 -4.59 -2.16
N GLY A 450 37.37 -4.08 -3.39
CA GLY A 450 37.39 -4.89 -4.61
C GLY A 450 36.09 -5.65 -4.92
N GLY A 451 35.04 -5.52 -4.10
CA GLY A 451 33.79 -6.27 -4.27
C GLY A 451 32.53 -5.41 -4.15
N SER A 452 31.38 -6.06 -4.30
CA SER A 452 30.07 -5.46 -4.04
C SER A 452 29.53 -5.79 -2.64
N ALA A 453 30.19 -6.66 -1.87
CA ALA A 453 29.72 -7.01 -0.54
C ALA A 453 29.79 -5.80 0.42
N THR A 454 28.89 -5.77 1.39
CA THR A 454 28.97 -4.85 2.54
C THR A 454 29.54 -5.56 3.76
N THR A 455 29.97 -4.79 4.74
CA THR A 455 30.51 -5.28 6.01
C THR A 455 30.20 -4.32 7.16
N SER A 456 30.46 -4.78 8.37
CA SER A 456 30.27 -4.08 9.65
C SER A 456 31.59 -4.07 10.39
N LEU A 457 32.28 -2.93 10.31
CA LEU A 457 33.59 -2.72 10.90
C LEU A 457 33.47 -2.47 12.39
N ALA A 458 34.45 -2.94 13.17
CA ALA A 458 34.48 -2.73 14.63
C ALA A 458 34.64 -1.27 15.04
N THR A 459 35.26 -0.46 14.19
CA THR A 459 35.41 0.99 14.34
C THR A 459 35.62 1.60 12.96
N ALA A 460 35.46 2.91 12.88
CA ALA A 460 35.81 3.68 11.69
C ALA A 460 37.29 3.52 11.34
N THR A 461 37.59 3.36 10.05
CA THR A 461 38.96 3.28 9.54
C THR A 461 39.40 4.53 8.79
N GLY A 462 38.49 5.46 8.51
CA GLY A 462 38.74 6.64 7.66
C GLY A 462 38.81 6.32 6.17
N SER A 463 38.43 5.11 5.76
CA SER A 463 38.38 4.72 4.35
C SER A 463 37.30 5.47 3.58
N ALA A 464 37.52 5.76 2.30
CA ALA A 464 36.46 6.28 1.44
C ALA A 464 35.32 5.26 1.23
N LEU A 465 35.56 3.97 1.50
CA LEU A 465 34.57 2.88 1.39
C LEU A 465 33.57 2.84 2.56
N GLU A 466 33.78 3.57 3.65
CA GLU A 466 32.83 3.75 4.76
C GLU A 466 32.07 5.09 4.70
N SER A 467 32.20 5.82 3.58
CA SER A 467 31.60 7.13 3.37
C SER A 467 30.47 7.06 2.34
N TRP A 468 29.30 7.57 2.71
CA TRP A 468 28.03 7.37 2.02
C TRP A 468 27.30 8.70 1.77
N ILE A 469 26.68 8.84 0.61
CA ILE A 469 25.89 10.01 0.23
C ILE A 469 24.43 9.58 0.10
N PHE A 470 23.52 10.45 0.53
CA PHE A 470 22.10 10.24 0.35
C PHE A 470 21.63 11.10 -0.82
N ALA A 471 21.15 10.46 -1.89
CA ALA A 471 20.61 11.15 -3.05
C ALA A 471 19.09 10.89 -3.13
N GLY A 472 18.29 11.95 -2.98
CA GLY A 472 16.83 11.85 -2.97
C GLY A 472 16.26 11.33 -4.28
N ASN A 473 15.15 10.61 -4.20
CA ASN A 473 14.32 10.21 -5.34
C ASN A 473 13.15 11.17 -5.59
N GLY A 474 13.02 12.21 -4.75
CA GLY A 474 11.94 13.21 -4.84
C GLY A 474 10.62 12.80 -4.19
N ASP A 475 10.51 11.56 -3.69
CA ASP A 475 9.31 10.99 -3.08
C ASP A 475 9.45 10.65 -1.59
N GLY A 476 10.52 11.13 -0.95
CA GLY A 476 10.86 10.81 0.44
C GLY A 476 11.81 9.61 0.60
N SER A 477 12.02 8.82 -0.45
CA SER A 477 13.05 7.78 -0.48
C SER A 477 14.39 8.31 -1.01
N TYR A 478 15.45 7.56 -0.72
CA TYR A 478 16.83 7.88 -1.03
C TYR A 478 17.54 6.72 -1.71
N ARG A 479 18.51 7.05 -2.56
CA ARG A 479 19.59 6.16 -2.98
C ARG A 479 20.78 6.43 -2.08
N ILE A 480 21.32 5.38 -1.45
CA ILE A 480 22.49 5.50 -0.60
C ILE A 480 23.72 5.10 -1.43
N VAL A 481 24.59 6.06 -1.71
CA VAL A 481 25.69 5.94 -2.67
C VAL A 481 27.01 5.84 -1.92
N ASN A 482 27.84 4.84 -2.22
CA ASN A 482 29.20 4.83 -1.72
C ASN A 482 30.00 5.96 -2.39
N SER A 483 30.54 6.88 -1.60
CA SER A 483 31.20 8.08 -2.13
C SER A 483 32.45 7.79 -2.95
N SER A 484 33.11 6.66 -2.71
CA SER A 484 34.32 6.27 -3.45
C SER A 484 34.02 5.62 -4.78
N THR A 485 32.94 4.82 -4.87
CA THR A 485 32.67 4.01 -6.06
C THR A 485 31.48 4.51 -6.88
N GLY A 486 30.67 5.42 -6.34
CA GLY A 486 29.43 5.89 -6.99
C GLY A 486 28.35 4.80 -7.11
N ARG A 487 28.49 3.69 -6.39
CA ARG A 487 27.59 2.53 -6.47
C ARG A 487 26.56 2.57 -5.33
N LEU A 488 25.41 1.97 -5.56
CA LEU A 488 24.23 2.05 -4.71
C LEU A 488 24.18 0.88 -3.73
N LEU A 489 23.96 1.18 -2.45
CA LEU A 489 23.59 0.22 -1.43
C LEU A 489 22.18 -0.31 -1.70
N GLY A 490 21.99 -1.62 -1.67
CA GLY A 490 20.68 -2.23 -1.83
C GLY A 490 20.67 -3.73 -1.64
N VAL A 491 19.48 -4.31 -1.74
CA VAL A 491 19.24 -5.75 -1.78
C VAL A 491 18.78 -6.18 -3.18
N ASN A 492 18.90 -7.46 -3.50
CA ASN A 492 18.46 -7.98 -4.80
C ASN A 492 16.93 -8.09 -4.87
N SER A 493 16.26 -7.10 -5.46
CA SER A 493 14.79 -7.09 -5.58
C SER A 493 14.22 -7.99 -6.67
N ALA A 494 15.05 -8.77 -7.39
CA ALA A 494 14.59 -9.74 -8.38
C ALA A 494 14.26 -11.12 -7.78
N VAL A 495 14.59 -11.34 -6.50
CA VAL A 495 14.43 -12.65 -5.83
C VAL A 495 13.87 -12.48 -4.42
N THR A 496 13.08 -13.45 -3.97
CA THR A 496 12.48 -13.47 -2.63
C THR A 496 13.53 -13.39 -1.51
N SER A 497 14.68 -14.04 -1.69
CA SER A 497 15.77 -14.00 -0.70
C SER A 497 16.35 -12.59 -0.49
N GLY A 498 16.14 -11.65 -1.41
CA GLY A 498 16.55 -10.25 -1.23
C GLY A 498 15.66 -9.45 -0.29
N ARG A 499 14.48 -9.97 0.08
CA ARG A 499 13.61 -9.40 1.13
C ARG A 499 13.44 -10.30 2.35
N ALA A 500 14.19 -11.40 2.41
CA ALA A 500 14.24 -12.27 3.57
C ALA A 500 14.97 -11.61 4.74
N TRP A 501 14.71 -12.09 5.95
CA TRP A 501 15.48 -11.66 7.11
C TRP A 501 16.91 -12.17 6.98
N GLY A 502 17.87 -11.31 7.31
CA GLY A 502 19.29 -11.62 7.14
C GLY A 502 19.82 -11.42 5.71
N ALA A 503 19.01 -10.91 4.77
CA ALA A 503 19.50 -10.59 3.44
C ALA A 503 20.65 -9.58 3.53
N GLN A 504 21.79 -9.90 2.92
CA GLN A 504 22.98 -9.06 2.96
C GLN A 504 22.88 -7.96 1.89
N PRO A 505 22.91 -6.66 2.27
CA PRO A 505 23.02 -5.59 1.30
C PRO A 505 24.31 -5.68 0.50
N THR A 506 24.24 -5.26 -0.75
CA THR A 506 25.39 -5.13 -1.65
C THR A 506 25.46 -3.70 -2.20
N VAL A 507 26.63 -3.33 -2.69
CA VAL A 507 26.92 -2.06 -3.35
C VAL A 507 27.11 -2.32 -4.84
N THR A 508 26.09 -2.00 -5.63
CA THR A 508 26.02 -2.34 -7.06
C THR A 508 25.72 -1.11 -7.91
N ALA A 509 26.00 -1.19 -9.22
CA ALA A 509 25.59 -0.11 -10.11
C ALA A 509 24.06 -0.11 -10.24
N ALA A 510 23.47 1.02 -10.61
CA ALA A 510 22.10 1.04 -11.08
C ALA A 510 21.98 0.16 -12.34
N ALA A 511 20.83 -0.50 -12.53
CA ALA A 511 20.57 -1.21 -13.78
C ALA A 511 20.37 -0.19 -14.93
N ALA A 512 20.37 -0.67 -16.18
CA ALA A 512 20.16 0.19 -17.35
C ALA A 512 18.83 0.97 -17.31
N GLY A 513 17.81 0.44 -16.62
CA GLY A 513 16.52 1.12 -16.38
C GLY A 513 16.50 2.01 -15.14
N GLY A 514 17.64 2.25 -14.51
CA GLY A 514 17.77 3.02 -13.26
C GLY A 514 17.82 2.14 -12.00
N PRO A 515 17.82 2.78 -10.82
CA PRO A 515 17.87 2.11 -9.52
C PRO A 515 16.62 1.26 -9.28
N THR A 516 16.83 0.01 -8.88
CA THR A 516 15.72 -0.88 -8.50
C THR A 516 15.10 -0.45 -7.17
N VAL A 517 13.87 -0.91 -6.87
CA VAL A 517 13.25 -0.67 -5.54
C VAL A 517 14.09 -1.25 -4.39
N GLY A 518 14.88 -2.30 -4.64
CA GLY A 518 15.85 -2.83 -3.68
C GLY A 518 17.04 -1.91 -3.39
N GLN A 519 17.32 -0.93 -4.26
CA GLN A 519 18.36 0.11 -4.08
C GLN A 519 17.80 1.43 -3.53
N GLN A 520 16.55 1.43 -3.08
CA GLN A 520 15.88 2.60 -2.47
C GLN A 520 15.66 2.36 -0.98
N TRP A 521 15.84 3.42 -0.20
CA TRP A 521 15.79 3.40 1.26
C TRP A 521 14.98 4.56 1.79
N PHE A 522 14.19 4.33 2.84
CA PHE A 522 13.65 5.39 3.66
C PHE A 522 14.59 5.64 4.84
N VAL A 523 14.80 6.92 5.16
CA VAL A 523 15.56 7.34 6.34
C VAL A 523 14.55 7.78 7.39
N ILE A 524 14.37 6.96 8.43
CA ILE A 524 13.37 7.18 9.48
C ILE A 524 14.08 7.67 10.75
N PRO A 525 13.86 8.92 11.20
CA PRO A 525 14.37 9.40 12.48
C PRO A 525 13.82 8.57 13.64
N GLY A 526 14.68 8.23 14.60
CA GLY A 526 14.30 7.55 15.84
C GLY A 526 13.62 8.50 16.81
N THR A 527 12.62 7.97 17.52
CA THR A 527 11.89 8.71 18.55
C THR A 527 11.66 7.86 19.78
N SER A 528 11.57 8.52 20.94
CA SER A 528 11.11 7.86 22.17
C SER A 528 9.60 7.54 22.12
N ALA A 529 9.10 6.82 23.12
CA ALA A 529 7.66 6.57 23.30
C ALA A 529 6.80 7.84 23.42
N ALA A 530 7.40 8.97 23.81
CA ALA A 530 6.76 10.29 23.86
C ALA A 530 7.07 11.13 22.62
N ASN A 531 7.43 10.47 21.51
CA ASN A 531 7.78 11.05 20.22
C ASN A 531 8.90 12.11 20.24
N THR A 532 9.71 12.12 21.30
CA THR A 532 10.90 13.00 21.36
C THR A 532 11.99 12.44 20.45
N PRO A 533 12.53 13.20 19.48
CA PRO A 533 13.64 12.76 18.65
C PRO A 533 14.86 12.40 19.50
N ASP A 534 15.48 11.25 19.22
CA ASP A 534 16.66 10.77 19.97
C ASP A 534 17.99 10.96 19.22
N GLY A 535 17.94 11.57 18.03
CA GLY A 535 19.11 11.81 17.18
C GLY A 535 19.62 10.58 16.44
N THR A 536 18.89 9.46 16.53
CA THR A 536 19.21 8.22 15.83
C THR A 536 18.35 8.04 14.58
N TYR A 537 18.67 7.03 13.79
CA TYR A 537 18.00 6.74 12.53
C TYR A 537 17.82 5.24 12.33
N ARG A 538 16.81 4.91 11.53
CA ARG A 538 16.61 3.60 10.91
C ARG A 538 16.68 3.78 9.40
N LEU A 539 17.46 2.93 8.73
CA LEU A 539 17.45 2.85 7.27
C LEU A 539 16.59 1.67 6.86
N VAL A 540 15.41 1.95 6.32
CA VAL A 540 14.43 0.94 5.91
C VAL A 540 14.54 0.71 4.41
N ASN A 541 14.82 -0.52 3.99
CA ASN A 541 14.87 -0.86 2.58
C ASN A 541 13.46 -0.85 1.99
N ARG A 542 13.25 -0.13 0.88
CA ARG A 542 11.90 0.05 0.31
C ARG A 542 11.30 -1.25 -0.21
N TYR A 543 12.10 -2.16 -0.76
CA TYR A 543 11.61 -3.44 -1.27
C TYR A 543 11.13 -4.38 -0.17
N SER A 544 11.89 -4.48 0.92
CA SER A 544 11.64 -5.47 1.98
C SER A 544 10.87 -4.91 3.18
N GLY A 545 10.82 -3.59 3.36
CA GLY A 545 10.32 -2.98 4.60
C GLY A 545 11.19 -3.25 5.83
N LEU A 546 12.36 -3.88 5.65
CA LEU A 546 13.27 -4.25 6.73
C LEU A 546 14.33 -3.16 6.97
N VAL A 547 14.83 -3.08 8.21
CA VAL A 547 15.90 -2.15 8.58
C VAL A 547 17.27 -2.79 8.41
N ILE A 548 18.30 -1.98 8.12
CA ILE A 548 19.68 -2.47 8.17
C ILE A 548 20.17 -2.64 9.61
N GLY A 549 20.86 -3.75 9.88
CA GLY A 549 21.57 -4.02 11.12
C GLY A 549 23.07 -4.22 10.89
N LEU A 550 23.89 -3.72 11.81
CA LEU A 550 25.35 -3.85 11.80
C LEU A 550 25.80 -4.69 13.00
N SER A 551 26.11 -5.97 12.78
CA SER A 551 26.44 -6.91 13.87
C SER A 551 27.94 -7.02 14.15
N ALA A 552 28.24 -7.44 15.38
CA ALA A 552 29.55 -7.95 15.79
C ALA A 552 29.88 -9.34 15.21
N ASP A 553 28.84 -10.10 14.89
CA ASP A 553 28.93 -11.49 14.41
C ASP A 553 29.51 -11.55 12.98
N SER A 554 30.60 -12.30 12.82
CA SER A 554 31.28 -12.51 11.54
C SER A 554 30.39 -13.17 10.47
N GLY A 555 29.33 -13.88 10.86
CA GLY A 555 28.36 -14.47 9.94
C GLY A 555 27.23 -13.51 9.51
N ARG A 556 27.08 -12.36 10.17
CA ARG A 556 25.93 -11.44 10.04
C ARG A 556 26.36 -9.95 10.06
N LEU A 557 27.47 -9.64 9.41
CA LEU A 557 28.10 -8.31 9.51
C LEU A 557 27.12 -7.17 9.15
N ALA A 558 26.64 -7.09 7.92
CA ALA A 558 25.60 -6.16 7.51
C ALA A 558 24.45 -6.91 6.84
N GLU A 559 23.22 -6.71 7.34
CA GLU A 559 22.03 -7.43 6.88
C GLU A 559 20.76 -6.59 7.05
N THR A 560 19.69 -6.94 6.33
CA THR A 560 18.35 -6.42 6.59
C THR A 560 17.55 -7.34 7.51
N THR A 561 16.84 -6.78 8.47
CA THR A 561 16.10 -7.51 9.52
C THR A 561 14.88 -6.69 9.96
N PRO A 562 13.83 -7.29 10.54
CA PRO A 562 12.72 -6.52 11.10
C PRO A 562 13.19 -5.56 12.18
N THR A 563 12.47 -4.45 12.31
CA THR A 563 12.71 -3.41 13.31
C THR A 563 12.58 -3.98 14.72
N ARG A 564 13.54 -3.63 15.58
CA ARG A 564 13.58 -4.03 16.99
C ARG A 564 13.99 -2.87 17.90
N SER A 565 13.27 -2.70 18.99
CA SER A 565 13.60 -1.81 20.12
C SER A 565 14.09 -2.56 21.37
N TRP A 566 14.30 -3.87 21.26
CA TRP A 566 14.80 -4.75 22.33
C TRP A 566 15.97 -5.63 21.85
N SER A 567 16.58 -6.35 22.79
CA SER A 567 17.59 -7.38 22.49
C SER A 567 16.95 -8.77 22.52
N ASN A 568 17.16 -9.55 21.47
CA ASN A 568 16.75 -10.96 21.46
C ASN A 568 17.73 -11.78 22.30
N THR A 569 17.25 -12.33 23.40
CA THR A 569 18.02 -13.19 24.31
C THR A 569 17.70 -14.67 24.15
N THR A 570 16.80 -15.05 23.23
CA THR A 570 16.32 -16.42 23.07
C THR A 570 17.34 -17.37 22.42
N GLY A 571 18.30 -16.83 21.64
CA GLY A 571 19.34 -17.61 20.98
C GLY A 571 18.85 -18.54 19.86
N ASN A 572 17.60 -18.41 19.41
CA ASN A 572 17.06 -19.24 18.35
C ASN A 572 17.63 -18.90 16.95
N GLN A 573 17.50 -19.82 16.00
CA GLN A 573 18.04 -19.64 14.64
C GLN A 573 17.26 -18.63 13.79
N VAL A 574 15.99 -18.38 14.11
CA VAL A 574 15.13 -17.46 13.37
C VAL A 574 15.52 -16.00 13.67
N GLY A 575 15.48 -15.63 14.95
CA GLY A 575 15.78 -14.27 15.41
C GLY A 575 17.24 -14.00 15.74
N GLY A 576 18.07 -15.03 16.00
CA GLY A 576 19.49 -14.88 16.35
C GLY A 576 19.74 -13.98 17.56
N SER A 577 20.99 -13.77 17.97
CA SER A 577 21.34 -12.80 19.03
C SER A 577 21.37 -11.35 18.51
N ARG A 578 20.27 -10.90 17.90
CA ARG A 578 20.10 -9.53 17.38
C ARG A 578 19.78 -8.55 18.51
N SER A 579 20.31 -7.33 18.44
CA SER A 579 19.96 -6.25 19.39
C SER A 579 19.41 -5.00 18.72
N ALA A 580 18.64 -4.20 19.46
CA ALA A 580 18.20 -2.88 19.01
C ALA A 580 19.39 -2.00 18.59
N ALA A 581 20.50 -2.07 19.34
CA ALA A 581 21.69 -1.28 19.09
C ALA A 581 22.36 -1.57 17.74
N GLU A 582 22.19 -2.77 17.17
CA GLU A 582 22.70 -3.09 15.82
C GLU A 582 21.97 -2.29 14.74
N GLN A 583 20.71 -1.93 14.98
CA GLN A 583 19.81 -1.32 13.99
C GLN A 583 19.54 0.16 14.25
N THR A 584 19.84 0.65 15.45
CA THR A 584 19.76 2.08 15.80
C THR A 584 21.03 2.77 15.31
N LEU A 585 20.90 3.65 14.31
CA LEU A 585 22.03 4.20 13.56
C LEU A 585 22.31 5.67 13.88
N THR A 586 23.55 6.08 13.66
CA THR A 586 24.00 7.47 13.66
C THR A 586 24.54 7.83 12.28
N LEU A 587 24.24 9.04 11.81
CA LEU A 587 24.75 9.59 10.56
C LEU A 587 25.76 10.71 10.87
N THR A 588 27.05 10.39 10.85
CA THR A 588 28.11 11.35 11.16
C THR A 588 28.66 11.94 9.87
N GLN A 589 28.59 13.26 9.70
CA GLN A 589 29.15 13.93 8.50
C GLN A 589 30.67 13.70 8.42
N THR A 590 31.14 13.30 7.22
CA THR A 590 32.56 13.05 6.94
C THR A 590 33.17 14.09 5.99
N GLY A 591 32.35 14.86 5.28
CA GLY A 591 32.79 15.87 4.33
C GLY A 591 31.68 16.30 3.38
N PRO A 592 31.99 17.14 2.37
CA PRO A 592 31.05 17.44 1.29
C PRO A 592 30.81 16.20 0.43
N ALA A 593 29.58 16.05 -0.07
CA ALA A 593 29.30 15.11 -1.14
C ALA A 593 29.99 15.58 -2.44
N PRO A 594 30.51 14.66 -3.27
CA PRO A 594 30.85 14.95 -4.66
C PRO A 594 29.65 15.56 -5.38
N GLU A 595 29.93 16.45 -6.33
CA GLU A 595 28.89 17.03 -7.17
C GLU A 595 28.18 15.94 -7.98
N THR A 596 26.85 15.98 -7.99
CA THR A 596 26.02 15.04 -8.74
C THR A 596 24.93 15.79 -9.50
N VAL A 597 24.60 15.27 -10.68
CA VAL A 597 23.46 15.74 -11.47
C VAL A 597 22.42 14.62 -11.55
N SER A 598 21.17 14.93 -11.27
CA SER A 598 20.04 14.00 -11.39
C SER A 598 19.02 14.52 -12.39
N VAL A 599 18.61 13.69 -13.34
CA VAL A 599 17.54 14.00 -14.31
C VAL A 599 16.25 13.33 -13.85
N THR A 600 15.17 14.09 -13.71
CA THR A 600 13.84 13.56 -13.42
C THR A 600 13.32 12.84 -14.66
N SER A 601 13.01 11.55 -14.54
CA SER A 601 12.40 10.81 -15.65
C SER A 601 11.01 11.36 -15.96
N PRO A 602 10.69 11.71 -17.22
CA PRO A 602 9.35 12.16 -17.60
C PRO A 602 8.34 11.00 -17.72
N GLY A 603 8.77 9.75 -17.50
CA GLY A 603 7.99 8.56 -17.84
C GLY A 603 7.95 8.30 -19.35
N SER A 604 7.44 7.13 -19.74
CA SER A 604 7.23 6.79 -21.15
C SER A 604 6.26 7.77 -21.81
N GLN A 605 6.58 8.18 -23.04
CA GLN A 605 5.82 9.15 -23.81
C GLN A 605 5.11 8.47 -24.98
N SER A 606 3.97 9.05 -25.38
CA SER A 606 3.29 8.67 -26.61
C SER A 606 2.81 9.90 -27.37
N GLY A 607 2.90 9.86 -28.70
CA GLY A 607 2.41 10.89 -29.61
C GLY A 607 1.88 10.28 -30.90
N LYS A 608 1.51 11.12 -31.86
CA LYS A 608 1.06 10.72 -33.20
C LYS A 608 1.95 11.36 -34.26
N VAL A 609 2.12 10.69 -35.38
CA VAL A 609 2.75 11.28 -36.57
C VAL A 609 2.04 12.60 -36.92
N ASP A 610 2.83 13.60 -37.32
CA ASP A 610 2.40 14.94 -37.72
C ASP A 610 1.69 15.77 -36.64
N THR A 611 1.77 15.36 -35.37
CA THR A 611 1.24 16.12 -34.23
C THR A 611 2.38 16.76 -33.43
N ALA A 612 2.37 18.09 -33.30
CA ALA A 612 3.39 18.81 -32.56
C ALA A 612 3.49 18.38 -31.08
N VAL A 613 4.72 18.32 -30.58
CA VAL A 613 5.09 17.91 -29.22
C VAL A 613 5.82 19.05 -28.53
N SER A 614 5.56 19.20 -27.23
CA SER A 614 6.32 20.07 -26.32
C SER A 614 6.43 19.39 -24.95
N LEU A 615 7.65 18.98 -24.56
CA LEU A 615 7.94 18.32 -23.29
C LEU A 615 9.16 18.95 -22.63
N GLN A 616 8.94 19.64 -21.51
CA GLN A 616 10.02 20.22 -20.72
C GLN A 616 10.58 19.21 -19.71
N LEU A 617 11.88 18.96 -19.78
CA LEU A 617 12.58 18.09 -18.84
C LEU A 617 13.04 18.88 -17.61
N THR A 618 13.25 18.17 -16.51
CA THR A 618 13.74 18.75 -15.25
C THR A 618 14.94 17.95 -14.76
N ALA A 619 15.96 18.64 -14.28
CA ALA A 619 17.12 18.04 -13.64
C ALA A 619 17.60 18.96 -12.51
N ASN A 620 18.40 18.41 -11.60
CA ASN A 620 18.98 19.13 -10.46
C ASN A 620 20.48 18.84 -10.38
N ASP A 621 21.26 19.87 -10.10
CA ASP A 621 22.68 19.76 -9.73
C ASP A 621 22.82 19.97 -8.22
N SER A 622 23.57 19.09 -7.55
CA SER A 622 23.74 19.16 -6.09
C SER A 622 24.56 20.39 -5.64
N ALA A 623 25.30 21.03 -6.55
CA ALA A 623 26.03 22.28 -6.30
C ALA A 623 25.28 23.53 -6.82
N GLY A 624 24.06 23.38 -7.32
CA GLY A 624 23.23 24.47 -7.83
C GLY A 624 23.73 25.10 -9.14
N LYS A 625 24.60 24.41 -9.88
CA LYS A 625 25.11 24.89 -11.17
C LYS A 625 24.03 24.83 -12.26
N ALA A 626 24.15 25.72 -13.24
CA ALA A 626 23.30 25.70 -14.42
C ALA A 626 23.53 24.41 -15.22
N LEU A 627 22.44 23.80 -15.70
CA LEU A 627 22.48 22.55 -16.44
C LEU A 627 22.25 22.77 -17.93
N THR A 628 23.02 22.05 -18.75
CA THR A 628 22.78 21.90 -20.18
C THR A 628 22.28 20.50 -20.49
N PHE A 629 21.25 20.39 -21.33
CA PHE A 629 20.65 19.13 -21.71
C PHE A 629 21.08 18.67 -23.11
N SER A 630 21.15 17.36 -23.28
CA SER A 630 21.25 16.68 -24.57
C SER A 630 20.38 15.42 -24.55
N ALA A 631 20.04 14.92 -25.74
CA ALA A 631 19.26 13.69 -25.87
C ALA A 631 19.72 12.89 -27.09
N THR A 632 19.66 11.57 -26.96
CA THR A 632 19.88 10.61 -28.04
C THR A 632 18.65 9.72 -28.19
N GLY A 633 18.36 9.27 -29.42
CA GLY A 633 17.25 8.36 -29.68
C GLY A 633 15.87 9.02 -29.67
N LEU A 634 15.78 10.35 -29.85
CA LEU A 634 14.51 11.03 -30.07
C LEU A 634 13.83 10.55 -31.37
N PRO A 635 12.49 10.44 -31.41
CA PRO A 635 11.76 10.22 -32.65
C PRO A 635 12.12 11.23 -33.75
N ALA A 636 12.17 10.78 -35.00
CA ALA A 636 12.47 11.64 -36.14
C ALA A 636 11.48 12.82 -36.21
N GLY A 637 12.01 14.04 -36.30
CA GLY A 637 11.24 15.28 -36.27
C GLY A 637 11.16 15.96 -34.89
N LEU A 638 11.67 15.32 -33.83
CA LEU A 638 11.85 15.93 -32.51
C LEU A 638 13.32 16.31 -32.26
N SER A 639 13.52 17.36 -31.47
CA SER A 639 14.83 17.85 -31.03
C SER A 639 14.76 18.30 -29.56
N ILE A 640 15.91 18.44 -28.90
CA ILE A 640 16.01 18.96 -27.53
C ILE A 640 16.82 20.26 -27.52
N SER A 641 16.36 21.27 -26.79
CA SER A 641 17.13 22.48 -26.52
C SER A 641 18.14 22.27 -25.39
N SER A 642 19.13 23.17 -25.26
CA SER A 642 20.06 23.16 -24.13
C SER A 642 19.38 23.38 -22.77
N SER A 643 18.18 23.95 -22.74
CA SER A 643 17.33 24.11 -21.55
C SER A 643 16.46 22.90 -21.24
N GLY A 644 16.56 21.82 -22.03
CA GLY A 644 15.83 20.57 -21.80
C GLY A 644 14.41 20.53 -22.37
N LEU A 645 14.04 21.44 -23.27
CA LEU A 645 12.76 21.39 -23.97
C LEU A 645 12.87 20.44 -25.16
N ILE A 646 12.19 19.29 -25.10
CA ILE A 646 11.96 18.45 -26.27
C ILE A 646 10.78 19.03 -27.05
N SER A 647 10.99 19.37 -28.32
CA SER A 647 9.95 19.92 -29.18
C SER A 647 10.12 19.52 -30.64
N GLY A 648 9.04 19.66 -31.41
CA GLY A 648 9.00 19.39 -32.84
C GLY A 648 7.75 18.63 -33.24
N THR A 649 7.72 18.13 -34.47
CA THR A 649 6.62 17.34 -35.00
C THR A 649 7.18 16.00 -35.48
N PRO A 650 6.86 14.88 -34.83
CA PRO A 650 7.38 13.59 -35.22
C PRO A 650 6.77 13.17 -36.56
N ASN A 651 7.60 12.74 -37.50
CA ASN A 651 7.17 12.47 -38.89
C ASN A 651 7.16 10.98 -39.26
N THR A 652 7.63 10.12 -38.36
CA THR A 652 7.73 8.68 -38.60
C THR A 652 7.14 7.92 -37.41
N ALA A 653 6.23 7.00 -37.69
CA ALA A 653 5.67 6.10 -36.66
C ALA A 653 6.74 5.10 -36.19
N GLY A 654 6.71 4.77 -34.90
CA GLY A 654 7.67 3.83 -34.31
C GLY A 654 7.87 4.07 -32.82
N SER A 655 8.56 3.15 -32.16
CA SER A 655 8.97 3.32 -30.77
C SER A 655 10.47 3.55 -30.67
N SER A 656 10.88 4.59 -29.93
CA SER A 656 12.28 4.97 -29.71
C SER A 656 12.64 4.88 -28.24
N THR A 657 13.87 4.46 -27.93
CA THR A 657 14.43 4.60 -26.58
C THR A 657 15.19 5.92 -26.51
N VAL A 658 14.61 6.90 -25.82
CA VAL A 658 15.20 8.22 -25.64
C VAL A 658 16.06 8.19 -24.39
N THR A 659 17.32 8.64 -24.50
CA THR A 659 18.20 8.89 -23.35
C THR A 659 18.50 10.37 -23.28
N VAL A 660 18.18 10.98 -22.16
CA VAL A 660 18.41 12.41 -21.89
C VAL A 660 19.55 12.51 -20.89
N THR A 661 20.49 13.41 -21.14
CA THR A 661 21.59 13.73 -20.25
C THR A 661 21.53 15.21 -19.87
N ALA A 662 21.66 15.52 -18.59
CA ALA A 662 21.94 16.86 -18.10
C ALA A 662 23.40 16.93 -17.61
N SER A 663 24.06 18.06 -17.86
CA SER A 663 25.44 18.31 -17.48
C SER A 663 25.58 19.68 -16.83
N SER A 664 26.28 19.75 -15.70
CA SER A 664 26.73 21.01 -15.07
C SER A 664 28.09 21.48 -15.59
N GLY A 665 28.69 20.71 -16.52
CA GLY A 665 30.08 20.87 -16.97
C GLY A 665 31.10 20.14 -16.09
N THR A 666 30.75 19.84 -14.84
CA THR A 666 31.61 19.13 -13.87
C THR A 666 31.03 17.78 -13.42
N ALA A 667 29.72 17.62 -13.52
CA ALA A 667 29.01 16.36 -13.29
C ALA A 667 27.92 16.17 -14.36
N THR A 668 27.51 14.92 -14.57
CA THR A 668 26.44 14.56 -15.50
C THR A 668 25.46 13.58 -14.85
N GLY A 669 24.21 13.63 -15.32
CA GLY A 669 23.16 12.71 -14.95
C GLY A 669 22.33 12.38 -16.17
N SER A 670 21.80 11.16 -16.25
CA SER A 670 20.98 10.73 -17.39
C SER A 670 19.80 9.87 -16.97
N THR A 671 18.74 9.91 -17.77
CA THR A 671 17.59 9.00 -17.66
C THR A 671 17.16 8.55 -19.05
N SER A 672 16.61 7.32 -19.14
CA SER A 672 16.08 6.77 -20.38
C SER A 672 14.59 6.45 -20.25
N PHE A 673 13.83 6.64 -21.32
CA PHE A 673 12.40 6.32 -21.40
C PHE A 673 12.01 5.95 -22.83
N THR A 674 10.86 5.32 -22.99
CA THR A 674 10.34 4.97 -24.32
C THR A 674 9.45 6.08 -24.87
N TRP A 675 9.52 6.34 -26.18
CA TRP A 675 8.61 7.24 -26.89
C TRP A 675 7.94 6.49 -28.03
N ALA A 676 6.62 6.30 -27.96
CA ALA A 676 5.83 5.69 -29.03
C ALA A 676 5.18 6.77 -29.90
N VAL A 677 5.51 6.83 -31.18
CA VAL A 677 4.82 7.65 -32.17
C VAL A 677 3.87 6.75 -32.94
N ASN A 678 2.57 6.93 -32.70
CA ASN A 678 1.52 6.16 -33.32
C ASN A 678 1.23 6.67 -34.74
N PRO A 679 0.91 5.77 -35.69
CA PRO A 679 0.55 6.18 -37.04
C PRO A 679 -0.78 6.93 -37.04
N VAL A 680 -1.01 7.69 -38.10
CA VAL A 680 -2.35 8.15 -38.49
C VAL A 680 -2.75 7.34 -39.73
N LEU A 681 -3.42 6.21 -39.50
CA LEU A 681 -3.92 5.34 -40.57
C LEU A 681 -5.26 5.84 -41.09
N SER A 682 -5.51 5.74 -42.38
CA SER A 682 -6.80 6.05 -43.00
C SER A 682 -6.96 5.31 -44.31
N GLY A 683 -8.17 4.86 -44.60
CA GLY A 683 -8.46 4.14 -45.85
C GLY A 683 -8.09 2.66 -45.75
N SER A 684 -7.88 2.04 -46.91
CA SER A 684 -7.79 0.59 -47.02
C SER A 684 -6.38 0.08 -46.75
N HIS A 685 -6.25 -0.91 -45.87
CA HIS A 685 -4.99 -1.55 -45.51
C HIS A 685 -5.11 -3.06 -45.46
N THR A 686 -3.99 -3.76 -45.65
CA THR A 686 -3.85 -5.18 -45.32
C THR A 686 -3.11 -5.33 -43.99
N LEU A 687 -3.66 -6.11 -43.06
CA LEU A 687 -2.97 -6.47 -41.81
C LEU A 687 -2.32 -7.84 -41.99
N VAL A 688 -1.00 -7.95 -41.82
CA VAL A 688 -0.26 -9.21 -41.96
C VAL A 688 0.49 -9.57 -40.68
N ALA A 689 0.24 -10.77 -40.13
CA ALA A 689 1.00 -11.34 -39.02
C ALA A 689 1.63 -12.68 -39.45
N SER A 690 2.90 -12.88 -39.14
CA SER A 690 3.64 -14.11 -39.49
C SER A 690 3.51 -14.53 -40.98
N GLY A 691 3.44 -13.55 -41.89
CA GLY A 691 3.31 -13.77 -43.33
C GLY A 691 1.89 -14.07 -43.82
N LYS A 692 0.87 -14.02 -42.96
CA LYS A 692 -0.55 -14.27 -43.28
C LYS A 692 -1.40 -13.03 -43.04
N ALA A 693 -2.26 -12.69 -43.99
CA ALA A 693 -3.16 -11.55 -43.93
C ALA A 693 -4.40 -11.87 -43.08
N LEU A 694 -4.90 -10.90 -42.31
CA LEU A 694 -6.22 -10.96 -41.69
C LEU A 694 -7.27 -11.11 -42.78
N ASP A 695 -8.07 -12.15 -42.70
CA ASP A 695 -8.93 -12.63 -43.77
C ASP A 695 -10.32 -12.92 -43.23
N ASP A 696 -11.33 -12.41 -43.94
CA ASP A 696 -12.69 -12.88 -43.79
C ASP A 696 -12.91 -14.15 -44.65
N PRO A 697 -13.10 -15.32 -44.02
CA PRO A 697 -13.03 -16.60 -44.71
C PRO A 697 -14.14 -16.76 -45.76
N ASN A 698 -13.75 -17.24 -46.93
CA ASN A 698 -14.65 -17.52 -48.05
C ASN A 698 -15.48 -16.31 -48.52
N HIS A 699 -14.97 -15.08 -48.33
CA HIS A 699 -15.66 -13.86 -48.76
C HIS A 699 -17.06 -13.72 -48.14
N SER A 700 -17.20 -14.02 -46.84
CA SER A 700 -18.47 -14.06 -46.14
C SER A 700 -19.07 -12.66 -45.96
N THR A 701 -20.38 -12.54 -46.15
CA THR A 701 -21.13 -11.31 -45.81
C THR A 701 -22.00 -11.50 -44.56
N SER A 702 -21.80 -12.60 -43.83
CA SER A 702 -22.63 -12.97 -42.68
C SER A 702 -22.07 -12.43 -41.36
N PRO A 703 -22.85 -11.67 -40.57
CA PRO A 703 -22.47 -11.31 -39.21
C PRO A 703 -22.21 -12.56 -38.35
N GLY A 704 -21.18 -12.50 -37.52
CA GLY A 704 -20.78 -13.61 -36.64
C GLY A 704 -19.70 -14.51 -37.23
N THR A 705 -19.33 -14.30 -38.51
CA THR A 705 -18.21 -15.05 -39.11
C THR A 705 -16.92 -14.74 -38.36
N GLN A 706 -16.28 -15.78 -37.81
CA GLN A 706 -14.98 -15.63 -37.15
C GLN A 706 -13.87 -15.40 -38.19
N LEU A 707 -13.05 -14.38 -37.95
CA LEU A 707 -11.94 -14.04 -38.83
C LEU A 707 -10.79 -15.04 -38.66
N ILE A 708 -10.07 -15.24 -39.76
CA ILE A 708 -8.89 -16.10 -39.84
C ILE A 708 -7.68 -15.30 -40.34
N THR A 709 -6.53 -15.96 -40.43
CA THR A 709 -5.44 -15.50 -41.29
C THR A 709 -5.20 -16.43 -42.47
N TRP A 710 -4.93 -15.86 -43.64
CA TRP A 710 -4.68 -16.61 -44.87
C TRP A 710 -3.53 -16.02 -45.68
N SER A 711 -2.98 -16.80 -46.61
CA SER A 711 -1.96 -16.34 -47.56
C SER A 711 -2.44 -15.04 -48.26
N PRO A 712 -1.64 -13.97 -48.24
CA PRO A 712 -2.02 -12.72 -48.89
C PRO A 712 -2.36 -12.93 -50.37
N ASN A 713 -3.56 -12.55 -50.80
CA ASN A 713 -4.07 -12.80 -52.15
C ASN A 713 -4.60 -11.54 -52.86
N GLY A 714 -4.63 -10.40 -52.18
CA GLY A 714 -5.12 -9.13 -52.73
C GLY A 714 -6.64 -9.03 -52.86
N GLY A 715 -7.38 -10.02 -52.35
CA GLY A 715 -8.84 -10.01 -52.33
C GLY A 715 -9.40 -8.96 -51.37
N THR A 716 -10.60 -8.47 -51.68
CA THR A 716 -11.29 -7.46 -50.84
C THR A 716 -11.67 -7.98 -49.46
N ASN A 717 -11.75 -9.30 -49.27
CA ASN A 717 -11.96 -9.94 -47.97
C ASN A 717 -10.72 -9.87 -47.05
N GLN A 718 -9.54 -9.53 -47.58
CA GLN A 718 -8.30 -9.25 -46.83
C GLN A 718 -7.99 -7.74 -46.73
N SER A 719 -8.89 -6.91 -47.27
CA SER A 719 -8.75 -5.46 -47.30
C SER A 719 -9.58 -4.87 -46.17
N TRP A 720 -8.97 -4.05 -45.32
CA TRP A 720 -9.60 -3.51 -44.11
C TRP A 720 -9.52 -1.99 -44.12
N VAL A 721 -10.67 -1.32 -44.08
CA VAL A 721 -10.78 0.14 -44.11
C VAL A 721 -10.68 0.67 -42.68
N PHE A 722 -9.66 1.48 -42.42
CA PHE A 722 -9.42 2.15 -41.15
C PHE A 722 -10.04 3.55 -41.18
N THR A 723 -10.94 3.79 -40.22
CA THR A 723 -11.49 5.13 -39.96
C THR A 723 -11.14 5.52 -38.54
N GLN A 724 -10.28 6.52 -38.39
CA GLN A 724 -9.92 7.04 -37.08
C GLN A 724 -11.11 7.74 -36.44
N GLN A 725 -11.25 7.52 -35.14
CA GLN A 725 -12.32 8.05 -34.33
C GLN A 725 -11.81 9.21 -33.46
N PRO A 726 -12.70 10.05 -32.88
CA PRO A 726 -12.28 11.23 -32.11
C PRO A 726 -11.37 10.92 -30.91
N ASP A 727 -11.51 9.74 -30.31
CA ASP A 727 -10.68 9.26 -29.19
C ASP A 727 -9.33 8.66 -29.63
N GLY A 728 -9.05 8.64 -30.94
CA GLY A 728 -7.82 8.08 -31.51
C GLY A 728 -7.85 6.58 -31.78
N SER A 729 -8.90 5.85 -31.37
CA SER A 729 -9.12 4.46 -31.78
C SER A 729 -9.58 4.38 -33.24
N TYR A 730 -9.58 3.16 -33.79
CA TYR A 730 -10.00 2.87 -35.14
C TYR A 730 -11.28 2.04 -35.15
N GLN A 731 -12.22 2.45 -36.00
CA GLN A 731 -13.17 1.50 -36.57
C GLN A 731 -12.47 0.84 -37.75
N ILE A 732 -12.48 -0.50 -37.79
CA ILE A 732 -11.84 -1.30 -38.83
C ILE A 732 -12.93 -2.11 -39.52
N VAL A 733 -13.16 -1.86 -40.80
CA VAL A 733 -14.27 -2.41 -41.59
C VAL A 733 -13.74 -3.30 -42.69
N ASN A 734 -14.32 -4.49 -42.88
CA ASN A 734 -13.95 -5.35 -43.99
C ASN A 734 -14.37 -4.71 -45.33
N GLY A 735 -13.45 -4.63 -46.28
CA GLY A 735 -13.64 -3.96 -47.56
C GLY A 735 -14.56 -4.70 -48.54
N LEU A 736 -14.91 -5.96 -48.27
CA LEU A 736 -15.92 -6.69 -49.02
C LEU A 736 -17.30 -6.59 -48.36
N SER A 737 -17.41 -7.02 -47.10
CA SER A 737 -18.72 -7.18 -46.44
C SER A 737 -19.30 -5.89 -45.88
N ASN A 738 -18.47 -4.86 -45.70
CA ASN A 738 -18.78 -3.63 -44.96
C ASN A 738 -19.16 -3.86 -43.48
N LEU A 739 -18.82 -5.02 -42.92
CA LEU A 739 -18.99 -5.32 -41.51
C LEU A 739 -17.73 -4.95 -40.71
N CYS A 740 -17.92 -4.57 -39.45
CA CYS A 740 -16.87 -4.16 -38.53
C CYS A 740 -16.16 -5.37 -37.91
N MET A 741 -14.85 -5.27 -37.74
CA MET A 741 -14.08 -6.18 -36.89
C MET A 741 -14.51 -6.00 -35.43
N ASP A 742 -14.92 -7.09 -34.79
CA ASP A 742 -15.67 -7.09 -33.54
C ASP A 742 -15.17 -8.19 -32.59
N VAL A 743 -15.05 -7.90 -31.30
CA VAL A 743 -14.86 -8.91 -30.26
C VAL A 743 -16.22 -9.53 -29.90
N SER A 744 -16.39 -10.82 -30.22
CA SER A 744 -17.66 -11.54 -30.04
C SER A 744 -18.27 -11.35 -28.65
N GLY A 745 -19.51 -10.87 -28.62
CA GLY A 745 -20.27 -10.61 -27.39
C GLY A 745 -19.72 -9.50 -26.50
N GLY A 746 -18.76 -8.71 -26.98
CA GLY A 746 -18.06 -7.68 -26.19
C GLY A 746 -17.22 -8.24 -25.04
N SER A 747 -16.82 -9.50 -25.13
CA SER A 747 -16.08 -10.20 -24.07
C SER A 747 -14.77 -9.50 -23.72
N GLY A 748 -14.46 -9.39 -22.42
CA GLY A 748 -13.16 -8.92 -21.92
C GLY A 748 -12.11 -10.03 -21.76
N SER A 749 -12.46 -11.29 -22.04
CA SER A 749 -11.62 -12.44 -21.71
C SER A 749 -10.61 -12.79 -22.81
N PRO A 750 -9.38 -13.20 -22.45
CA PRO A 750 -8.45 -13.84 -23.38
C PRO A 750 -9.08 -15.07 -24.05
N GLY A 751 -8.80 -15.26 -25.34
CA GLY A 751 -9.40 -16.31 -26.16
C GLY A 751 -10.73 -15.96 -26.82
N ALA A 752 -11.33 -14.79 -26.53
CA ALA A 752 -12.55 -14.40 -27.23
C ALA A 752 -12.32 -14.26 -28.74
N GLN A 753 -13.29 -14.70 -29.52
CA GLN A 753 -13.24 -14.72 -30.97
C GLN A 753 -13.28 -13.31 -31.54
N ILE A 754 -12.48 -13.06 -32.58
CA ILE A 754 -12.65 -11.87 -33.41
C ILE A 754 -13.52 -12.26 -34.61
N ILE A 755 -14.66 -11.59 -34.73
CA ILE A 755 -15.67 -11.82 -35.75
C ILE A 755 -15.85 -10.58 -36.61
N GLN A 756 -16.59 -10.70 -37.71
CA GLN A 756 -17.22 -9.55 -38.35
C GLN A 756 -18.67 -9.38 -37.90
N TRP A 757 -19.09 -8.14 -37.64
CA TRP A 757 -20.46 -7.83 -37.19
C TRP A 757 -20.96 -6.48 -37.73
N SER A 758 -22.27 -6.27 -37.72
CA SER A 758 -22.87 -4.98 -38.06
C SER A 758 -22.24 -3.87 -37.23
N CYS A 759 -21.80 -2.79 -37.87
CA CYS A 759 -21.16 -1.68 -37.18
C CYS A 759 -22.13 -0.96 -36.22
N THR A 760 -21.91 -1.10 -34.92
CA THR A 760 -22.70 -0.48 -33.83
C THR A 760 -21.96 0.70 -33.19
N GLY A 761 -20.63 0.76 -33.33
CA GLY A 761 -19.79 1.77 -32.68
C GLY A 761 -19.47 1.48 -31.22
N GLY A 762 -19.90 0.33 -30.68
CA GLY A 762 -19.56 -0.12 -29.32
C GLY A 762 -18.06 -0.35 -29.12
N GLY A 763 -17.59 -0.29 -27.87
CA GLY A 763 -16.16 -0.40 -27.52
C GLY A 763 -15.48 -1.71 -27.95
N ASN A 764 -16.26 -2.77 -28.21
CA ASN A 764 -15.82 -4.04 -28.77
C ASN A 764 -15.53 -4.01 -30.29
N GLN A 765 -15.85 -2.90 -30.96
CA GLN A 765 -15.57 -2.64 -32.39
C GLN A 765 -14.53 -1.52 -32.58
N ARG A 766 -13.82 -1.17 -31.51
CA ARG A 766 -12.86 -0.06 -31.46
C ARG A 766 -11.48 -0.60 -31.18
N TRP A 767 -10.51 -0.16 -31.97
CA TRP A 767 -9.19 -0.77 -32.01
C TRP A 767 -8.08 0.26 -31.84
N VAL A 768 -7.19 0.02 -30.88
CA VAL A 768 -6.01 0.86 -30.64
C VAL A 768 -4.83 0.26 -31.39
N VAL A 769 -4.23 1.04 -32.30
CA VAL A 769 -3.06 0.63 -33.08
C VAL A 769 -1.81 1.31 -32.53
N THR A 770 -0.84 0.52 -32.07
CA THR A 770 0.41 1.01 -31.47
C THR A 770 1.61 0.55 -32.26
N ALA A 771 2.49 1.47 -32.67
CA ALA A 771 3.71 1.13 -33.40
C ALA A 771 4.78 0.51 -32.49
N LEU A 772 5.61 -0.38 -33.04
CA LEU A 772 6.64 -1.12 -32.29
C LEU A 772 8.07 -0.69 -32.61
N ALA A 773 8.96 -0.87 -31.62
CA ALA A 773 10.40 -0.74 -31.82
C ALA A 773 10.86 -1.86 -32.75
N GLY A 774 11.45 -1.52 -33.90
CA GLY A 774 11.89 -2.49 -34.91
C GLY A 774 10.90 -2.75 -36.05
N GLY A 775 9.75 -2.05 -36.10
CA GLY A 775 8.76 -2.14 -37.18
C GLY A 775 7.50 -2.95 -36.80
N GLY A 776 6.40 -2.72 -37.53
CA GLY A 776 5.09 -3.34 -37.26
C GLY A 776 4.29 -2.69 -36.13
N TYR A 777 3.13 -3.28 -35.83
CA TYR A 777 2.08 -2.74 -34.97
C TYR A 777 1.49 -3.80 -34.04
N ARG A 778 1.02 -3.36 -32.87
CA ARG A 778 0.01 -4.07 -32.07
C ARG A 778 -1.35 -3.49 -32.39
N VAL A 779 -2.37 -4.34 -32.47
CA VAL A 779 -3.77 -3.94 -32.60
C VAL A 779 -4.50 -4.49 -31.39
N ALA A 780 -5.06 -3.62 -30.54
CA ALA A 780 -5.71 -3.99 -29.29
C ALA A 780 -7.19 -3.59 -29.31
N ALA A 781 -8.07 -4.42 -28.76
CA ALA A 781 -9.46 -4.03 -28.56
C ALA A 781 -9.55 -2.96 -27.46
N GLN A 782 -10.23 -1.85 -27.71
CA GLN A 782 -10.31 -0.73 -26.77
C GLN A 782 -11.00 -1.13 -25.46
N GLY A 783 -12.04 -1.97 -25.54
CA GLY A 783 -12.82 -2.39 -24.37
C GLY A 783 -12.07 -3.33 -23.40
N SER A 784 -11.10 -4.12 -23.88
CA SER A 784 -10.40 -5.13 -23.07
C SER A 784 -8.90 -4.86 -22.91
N GLY A 785 -8.29 -4.09 -23.81
CA GLY A 785 -6.84 -3.91 -23.90
C GLY A 785 -6.08 -5.13 -24.46
N LEU A 786 -6.78 -6.22 -24.79
CA LEU A 786 -6.17 -7.46 -25.31
C LEU A 786 -5.83 -7.33 -26.80
N LEU A 787 -4.77 -8.04 -27.22
CA LEU A 787 -4.20 -7.95 -28.57
C LEU A 787 -4.88 -8.90 -29.56
N LEU A 788 -5.11 -8.39 -30.77
CA LEU A 788 -5.45 -9.17 -31.97
C LEU A 788 -4.34 -10.20 -32.23
N THR A 789 -4.69 -11.47 -32.13
CA THR A 789 -3.73 -12.58 -32.13
C THR A 789 -4.21 -13.69 -33.06
N THR A 790 -3.35 -14.08 -34.02
CA THR A 790 -3.58 -15.29 -34.82
C THR A 790 -3.11 -16.53 -34.06
N ALA A 791 -3.84 -17.65 -34.19
CA ALA A 791 -3.53 -18.89 -33.48
C ALA A 791 -2.23 -19.56 -33.96
N SER A 792 -1.83 -19.36 -35.21
CA SER A 792 -0.61 -19.93 -35.80
C SER A 792 -0.20 -19.20 -37.08
N ALA A 793 0.95 -19.58 -37.67
CA ALA A 793 1.41 -19.05 -38.96
C ALA A 793 0.85 -19.82 -40.18
N SER A 794 -0.17 -20.66 -39.99
CA SER A 794 -0.79 -21.47 -41.04
C SER A 794 -2.01 -20.78 -41.64
N ASP A 795 -2.33 -21.13 -42.89
CA ASP A 795 -3.59 -20.72 -43.51
C ASP A 795 -4.78 -21.30 -42.74
N GLY A 796 -5.78 -20.46 -42.49
CA GLY A 796 -6.98 -20.85 -41.73
C GLY A 796 -6.85 -20.70 -40.22
N ALA A 797 -5.73 -20.16 -39.72
CA ALA A 797 -5.56 -19.94 -38.29
C ALA A 797 -6.61 -18.94 -37.75
N LEU A 798 -7.31 -19.32 -36.68
CA LEU A 798 -8.34 -18.50 -36.07
C LEU A 798 -7.74 -17.25 -35.42
N VAL A 799 -8.48 -16.15 -35.49
CA VAL A 799 -8.10 -14.90 -34.81
C VAL A 799 -8.92 -14.71 -33.53
N THR A 800 -8.21 -14.39 -32.45
CA THR A 800 -8.75 -14.16 -31.11
C THR A 800 -8.10 -12.94 -30.47
N GLN A 801 -8.67 -12.42 -29.38
CA GLN A 801 -7.93 -11.49 -28.51
C GLN A 801 -7.15 -12.26 -27.43
N GLN A 802 -5.91 -11.86 -27.14
CA GLN A 802 -5.06 -12.50 -26.12
C GLN A 802 -4.27 -11.45 -25.34
N ALA A 803 -3.77 -11.82 -24.16
CA ALA A 803 -2.81 -10.99 -23.44
C ALA A 803 -1.54 -10.80 -24.29
N ASP A 804 -0.86 -9.66 -24.15
CA ASP A 804 0.41 -9.43 -24.87
C ASP A 804 1.50 -10.36 -24.32
N THR A 805 1.97 -11.26 -25.19
CA THR A 805 3.03 -12.23 -24.89
C THR A 805 4.36 -11.86 -25.54
N GLY A 806 4.38 -10.81 -26.35
CA GLY A 806 5.52 -10.48 -27.18
C GLY A 806 5.64 -11.29 -28.48
N SER A 807 4.74 -12.26 -28.71
CA SER A 807 4.78 -13.18 -29.85
C SER A 807 4.65 -12.48 -31.20
N ALA A 808 5.33 -13.03 -32.22
CA ALA A 808 5.19 -12.61 -33.63
C ALA A 808 3.74 -12.72 -34.15
N LEU A 809 2.95 -13.63 -33.56
CA LEU A 809 1.52 -13.82 -33.89
C LEU A 809 0.63 -12.64 -33.44
N GLN A 810 1.19 -11.71 -32.67
CA GLN A 810 0.54 -10.50 -32.16
C GLN A 810 1.15 -9.23 -32.76
N ARG A 811 2.06 -9.39 -33.73
CA ARG A 811 2.75 -8.27 -34.40
C ARG A 811 2.27 -8.22 -35.84
N TRP A 812 1.60 -7.14 -36.18
CA TRP A 812 0.97 -6.93 -37.47
C TRP A 812 1.75 -5.91 -38.28
N THR A 813 2.08 -6.22 -39.52
CA THR A 813 2.40 -5.20 -40.52
C THR A 813 1.08 -4.66 -41.08
N ILE A 814 0.94 -3.34 -41.14
CA ILE A 814 -0.21 -2.68 -41.75
C ILE A 814 0.33 -1.91 -42.94
N SER A 815 -0.13 -2.27 -44.15
CA SER A 815 0.28 -1.69 -45.43
C SER A 815 -0.91 -1.22 -46.21
#